data_AF-A0A395N339-F1
#
_entry.id   AF-A0A395N339-F1
#
_cell.length_a   1.000
_cell.length_b   1.000
_cell.length_c   1.000
_cell.angle_alpha   90.00
_cell.angle_beta   90.00
_cell.angle_gamma   90.00
#
_symmetry.space_group_name_H-M   'P 1'
#
loop_
_entity.id
_entity.type
_entity.pdbx_description
1 polymer ?
#
loop_
_entity_poly.entity_id
_entity_poly.type
_entity_poly.pdbx_seq_one_letter_code
_entity_poly.pdbx_strand_id
1 'polypeptide(L)'
;MPQIKVGDYLFRRLQELGIRSVFGVPGDYELALLDLITTNSLSWKGNPNELIASYAADGYARVNGAGAFVTTFGPGELSAYCGMAGQYAEYVPIVHIVGYPAVEAVRAKKIMHHSLGDGRFGMYESMAKNITADTVVIDYAPTAASEIDRVLATMMRESRPVYIGLSVDIAYELIDAEGLDVPILIDLQPNDPTLEDKVVDEIRKVIERAENPAIIVDGGAVRHGVLDETHELIKLTKLPAFTTAMGKGGLDETIPEFAGVHSGAGTLPEVKMALERLDAVIWIGNYPSDFNTGEFTTVVNNDATIVDLQRFSVSIGKKQYQVSMKHLLHRLIKSLSSNPIAKAVQEVNWSPYPKFTFQPDDILKQDFLWGALGSFFKSGDIVIGETGTSAFGLCDTQLPSGVMMFNQTVFGSIGYATGAIVGVGQAIVESNGKWKRPVLVTGEGSMHLTVQALADMLRWDLKPIIFVLNNGGYTVERLIHGKEAFYNEVAIYDYSLLAKTFGPAFESKYHGPIKMCGELSALLEDPTFGNAGCLEMVELILPPLDAPSAVIKTGAAIDEFNKAKAAKSEHTQTVSAQADVCSTTSGNYRVDQLTKKVFAPNYVVDEDKAKITDSNGTLKTFTATAQSGNKVERSFCGDCGSPVVTRTPKYPGKAIIKASLFDQIAAPAAESFTQRRPEWQKPVDGAQQL
;
A
#
# COMPACT_ATOMS: atom_id res chain seq x y z
N MET A 1 33.34 -31.95 2.83
CA MET A 1 31.91 -31.62 2.75
C MET A 1 31.66 -31.11 1.33
N PRO A 2 30.51 -31.43 0.71
CA PRO A 2 30.20 -30.93 -0.63
C PRO A 2 30.22 -29.40 -0.62
N GLN A 3 30.82 -28.80 -1.64
CA GLN A 3 30.93 -27.33 -1.76
C GLN A 3 30.01 -26.81 -2.86
N ILE A 4 29.49 -25.60 -2.67
CA ILE A 4 28.60 -24.91 -3.61
C ILE A 4 28.96 -23.42 -3.65
N LYS A 5 28.71 -22.74 -4.77
CA LYS A 5 28.88 -21.28 -4.83
C LYS A 5 27.79 -20.59 -4.02
N VAL A 6 28.09 -19.43 -3.44
CA VAL A 6 27.10 -18.62 -2.70
C VAL A 6 25.87 -18.30 -3.54
N GLY A 7 26.04 -17.88 -4.79
CA GLY A 7 24.92 -17.58 -5.69
C GLY A 7 24.08 -18.82 -6.03
N ASP A 8 24.72 -19.98 -6.23
CA ASP A 8 24.01 -21.24 -6.45
C ASP A 8 23.18 -21.62 -5.21
N TYR A 9 23.75 -21.48 -4.01
CA TYR A 9 23.03 -21.72 -2.75
C TYR A 9 21.75 -20.87 -2.65
N LEU A 10 21.86 -19.57 -2.91
CA LEU A 10 20.71 -18.66 -2.93
C LEU A 10 19.62 -19.13 -3.89
N PHE A 11 19.98 -19.45 -5.13
CA PHE A 11 19.01 -19.87 -6.14
C PHE A 11 18.40 -21.25 -5.86
N ARG A 12 19.14 -22.17 -5.24
CA ARG A 12 18.60 -23.44 -4.74
C ARG A 12 17.54 -23.22 -3.65
N ARG A 13 17.75 -22.26 -2.74
CA ARG A 13 16.73 -21.87 -1.75
C ARG A 13 15.50 -21.22 -2.39
N LEU A 14 15.67 -20.40 -3.43
CA LEU A 14 14.52 -19.87 -4.18
C LEU A 14 13.69 -21.00 -4.81
N GLN A 15 14.36 -22.00 -5.39
CA GLN A 15 13.67 -23.17 -5.94
C GLN A 15 12.89 -23.95 -4.88
N GLU A 16 13.47 -24.09 -3.70
CA GLU A 16 12.83 -24.74 -2.57
C GLU A 16 11.55 -24.01 -2.13
N LEU A 17 11.56 -22.67 -2.17
CA LEU A 17 10.39 -21.82 -1.94
C LEU A 17 9.37 -21.82 -3.11
N GLY A 18 9.56 -22.68 -4.12
CA GLY A 18 8.66 -22.79 -5.27
C GLY A 18 8.88 -21.73 -6.35
N ILE A 19 9.87 -20.84 -6.21
CA ILE A 19 10.17 -19.83 -7.23
C ILE A 19 10.82 -20.52 -8.43
N ARG A 20 10.33 -20.23 -9.64
CA ARG A 20 10.89 -20.74 -10.91
C ARG A 20 11.30 -19.62 -11.86
N SER A 21 10.67 -18.46 -11.74
CA SER A 21 10.96 -17.27 -12.54
C SER A 21 11.52 -16.14 -11.68
N VAL A 22 12.59 -15.50 -12.16
CA VAL A 22 13.25 -14.36 -11.51
C VAL A 22 13.16 -13.16 -12.43
N PHE A 23 12.58 -12.08 -11.91
CA PHE A 23 12.39 -10.82 -12.61
C PHE A 23 13.58 -9.88 -12.41
N GLY A 24 13.68 -8.80 -13.18
CA GLY A 24 14.75 -7.82 -12.97
C GLY A 24 15.25 -7.16 -14.24
N VAL A 25 16.33 -6.40 -14.11
CA VAL A 25 17.03 -5.73 -15.21
C VAL A 25 18.52 -6.01 -15.05
N PRO A 26 19.27 -6.31 -16.12
CA PRO A 26 20.71 -6.57 -16.01
C PRO A 26 21.54 -5.29 -15.88
N GLY A 27 22.54 -5.36 -15.02
CA GLY A 27 23.57 -4.36 -14.75
C GLY A 27 24.88 -5.02 -14.34
N ASP A 28 25.98 -4.28 -14.39
CA ASP A 28 27.34 -4.84 -14.31
C ASP A 28 27.68 -5.44 -12.94
N TYR A 29 27.03 -4.99 -11.87
CA TYR A 29 27.18 -5.57 -10.53
C TYR A 29 26.45 -6.91 -10.33
N GLU A 30 25.63 -7.38 -11.25
CA GLU A 30 24.91 -8.65 -11.10
C GLU A 30 25.08 -9.59 -12.28
N LEU A 31 25.72 -9.20 -13.39
CA LEU A 31 25.84 -10.07 -14.58
C LEU A 31 26.35 -11.47 -14.23
N ALA A 32 27.40 -11.56 -13.41
CA ALA A 32 27.96 -12.84 -12.98
C ALA A 32 26.96 -13.63 -12.11
N LEU A 33 26.13 -12.94 -11.32
CA LEU A 33 25.05 -13.56 -10.54
C LEU A 33 23.90 -14.02 -11.45
N LEU A 34 23.56 -13.28 -12.49
CA LEU A 34 22.51 -13.63 -13.46
C LEU A 34 22.85 -14.92 -14.23
N ASP A 35 24.13 -15.15 -14.55
CA ASP A 35 24.56 -16.42 -15.15
C ASP A 35 24.14 -17.62 -14.29
N LEU A 36 24.23 -17.48 -12.96
CA LEU A 36 23.90 -18.54 -12.01
C LEU A 36 22.39 -18.83 -11.92
N ILE A 37 21.51 -17.89 -12.31
CA ILE A 37 20.06 -18.15 -12.37
C ILE A 37 19.78 -19.31 -13.34
N THR A 38 20.37 -19.22 -14.53
CA THR A 38 20.14 -20.21 -15.60
C THR A 38 20.78 -21.56 -15.28
N THR A 39 21.97 -21.58 -14.68
CA THR A 39 22.63 -22.83 -14.27
C THR A 39 21.88 -23.56 -13.16
N ASN A 40 21.08 -22.83 -12.37
CA ASN A 40 20.19 -23.41 -11.37
C ASN A 40 18.80 -23.73 -11.90
N SER A 41 18.57 -23.77 -13.22
CA SER A 41 17.25 -24.09 -13.81
C SER A 41 16.12 -23.14 -13.39
N LEU A 42 16.46 -21.88 -13.08
CA LEU A 42 15.50 -20.79 -12.96
C LEU A 42 15.41 -20.03 -14.29
N SER A 43 14.26 -19.44 -14.57
CA SER A 43 14.07 -18.58 -15.74
C SER A 43 14.33 -17.13 -15.37
N TRP A 44 15.41 -16.55 -15.91
CA TRP A 44 15.54 -15.10 -15.95
C TRP A 44 14.49 -14.50 -16.89
N LYS A 45 13.84 -13.42 -16.46
CA LYS A 45 12.84 -12.71 -17.26
C LYS A 45 13.42 -11.46 -17.91
N GLY A 46 14.03 -10.56 -17.15
CA GLY A 46 14.76 -9.41 -17.72
C GLY A 46 13.86 -8.33 -18.30
N ASN A 47 13.04 -7.69 -17.45
CA ASN A 47 12.00 -6.71 -17.72
C ASN A 47 12.49 -5.38 -18.34
N PRO A 48 11.59 -4.50 -18.83
CA PRO A 48 11.93 -3.20 -19.42
C PRO A 48 12.50 -2.17 -18.44
N ASN A 49 12.14 -2.29 -17.15
CA ASN A 49 12.71 -1.52 -16.04
C ASN A 49 12.44 -2.22 -14.70
N GLU A 50 13.08 -1.74 -13.65
CA GLU A 50 13.07 -2.33 -12.32
C GLU A 50 11.73 -2.13 -11.59
N LEU A 51 10.98 -1.08 -11.90
CA LEU A 51 9.64 -0.87 -11.37
C LEU A 51 8.70 -1.99 -11.86
N ILE A 52 8.67 -2.25 -13.17
CA ILE A 52 7.90 -3.36 -13.75
C ILE A 52 8.41 -4.70 -13.25
N ALA A 53 9.72 -4.89 -13.09
CA ALA A 53 10.26 -6.12 -12.50
C ALA A 53 9.72 -6.35 -11.08
N SER A 54 9.68 -5.32 -10.25
CA SER A 54 9.17 -5.41 -8.88
C SER A 54 7.65 -5.69 -8.84
N TYR A 55 6.87 -5.05 -9.71
CA TYR A 55 5.43 -5.34 -9.82
C TYR A 55 5.16 -6.74 -10.40
N ALA A 56 5.94 -7.19 -11.39
CA ALA A 56 5.82 -8.54 -11.93
C ALA A 56 6.17 -9.59 -10.85
N ALA A 57 7.20 -9.36 -10.03
CA ALA A 57 7.48 -10.23 -8.89
C ALA A 57 6.32 -10.26 -7.88
N ASP A 58 5.63 -9.14 -7.66
CA ASP A 58 4.42 -9.06 -6.83
C ASP A 58 3.27 -9.91 -7.39
N GLY A 59 2.87 -9.67 -8.65
CA GLY A 59 1.82 -10.45 -9.30
C GLY A 59 2.14 -11.94 -9.35
N TYR A 60 3.41 -12.31 -9.58
CA TYR A 60 3.86 -13.70 -9.52
C TYR A 60 3.73 -14.28 -8.11
N ALA A 61 4.22 -13.58 -7.08
CA ALA A 61 4.19 -14.04 -5.70
C ALA A 61 2.76 -14.23 -5.16
N ARG A 62 1.80 -13.39 -5.57
CA ARG A 62 0.38 -13.54 -5.18
C ARG A 62 -0.25 -14.84 -5.69
N VAL A 63 0.27 -15.40 -6.79
CA VAL A 63 -0.24 -16.63 -7.41
C VAL A 63 0.61 -17.84 -7.01
N ASN A 64 1.93 -17.69 -7.02
CA ASN A 64 2.92 -18.74 -6.76
C ASN A 64 3.20 -18.95 -5.26
N GLY A 65 2.91 -17.96 -4.43
CA GLY A 65 3.16 -17.96 -2.98
C GLY A 65 4.43 -17.23 -2.55
N ALA A 66 5.41 -17.08 -3.45
CA ALA A 66 6.61 -16.26 -3.25
C ALA A 66 7.19 -15.82 -4.61
N GLY A 67 7.97 -14.74 -4.60
CA GLY A 67 8.61 -14.18 -5.79
C GLY A 67 10.02 -13.69 -5.54
N ALA A 68 10.76 -13.44 -6.62
CA ALA A 68 12.10 -12.87 -6.55
C ALA A 68 12.35 -11.93 -7.73
N PHE A 69 13.12 -10.88 -7.47
CA PHE A 69 13.66 -10.06 -8.54
C PHE A 69 15.09 -9.60 -8.22
N VAL A 70 15.87 -9.37 -9.26
CA VAL A 70 17.27 -8.95 -9.19
C VAL A 70 17.43 -7.56 -9.81
N THR A 71 18.16 -6.67 -9.15
CA THR A 71 18.56 -5.38 -9.72
C THR A 71 20.03 -5.10 -9.50
N THR A 72 20.55 -4.10 -10.20
CA THR A 72 21.86 -3.54 -9.94
C THR A 72 21.87 -2.58 -8.76
N PHE A 73 23.02 -2.46 -8.09
CA PHE A 73 23.26 -1.49 -7.01
C PHE A 73 23.05 -0.06 -7.49
N GLY A 74 22.38 0.77 -6.69
CA GLY A 74 22.13 2.19 -6.97
C GLY A 74 20.84 2.45 -7.76
N PRO A 75 20.90 2.83 -9.05
CA PRO A 75 19.71 3.25 -9.79
C PRO A 75 18.67 2.13 -9.96
N GLY A 76 19.11 0.87 -10.03
CA GLY A 76 18.22 -0.27 -10.18
C GLY A 76 17.35 -0.46 -8.93
N GLU A 77 17.98 -0.65 -7.77
CA GLU A 77 17.26 -0.82 -6.50
C GLU A 77 16.35 0.37 -6.18
N LEU A 78 16.83 1.61 -6.37
CA LEU A 78 16.03 2.82 -6.10
C LEU A 78 14.77 2.91 -6.99
N SER A 79 14.84 2.45 -8.24
CA SER A 79 13.69 2.41 -9.14
C SER A 79 12.67 1.34 -8.76
N ALA A 80 13.12 0.28 -8.08
CA ALA A 80 12.28 -0.83 -7.62
C ALA A 80 11.60 -0.57 -6.25
N TYR A 81 12.09 0.41 -5.48
CA TYR A 81 11.62 0.65 -4.09
C TYR A 81 10.15 1.04 -3.97
N CYS A 82 9.56 1.65 -5.01
CA CYS A 82 8.12 1.88 -5.04
C CYS A 82 7.35 0.54 -5.01
N GLY A 83 7.75 -0.43 -5.85
CA GLY A 83 7.18 -1.76 -5.83
C GLY A 83 7.41 -2.48 -4.51
N MET A 84 8.64 -2.43 -3.97
CA MET A 84 8.94 -3.04 -2.66
C MET A 84 8.11 -2.47 -1.51
N ALA A 85 7.90 -1.15 -1.48
CA ALA A 85 7.05 -0.52 -0.49
C ALA A 85 5.61 -1.03 -0.58
N GLY A 86 5.09 -1.24 -1.80
CA GLY A 86 3.80 -1.88 -2.03
C GLY A 86 3.75 -3.32 -1.54
N GLN A 87 4.76 -4.13 -1.86
CA GLN A 87 4.88 -5.52 -1.39
C GLN A 87 4.89 -5.60 0.14
N TYR A 88 5.54 -4.64 0.81
CA TYR A 88 5.57 -4.55 2.28
C TYR A 88 4.21 -4.14 2.87
N ALA A 89 3.54 -3.15 2.27
CA ALA A 89 2.21 -2.71 2.69
C ALA A 89 1.13 -3.78 2.50
N GLU A 90 1.32 -4.64 1.51
CA GLU A 90 0.35 -5.65 1.07
C GLU A 90 0.70 -7.07 1.54
N TYR A 91 1.73 -7.25 2.36
CA TYR A 91 2.18 -8.55 2.85
C TYR A 91 2.49 -9.58 1.75
N VAL A 92 3.31 -9.20 0.77
CA VAL A 92 3.73 -10.08 -0.32
C VAL A 92 5.17 -10.57 -0.08
N PRO A 93 5.42 -11.90 0.03
CA PRO A 93 6.75 -12.46 0.33
C PRO A 93 7.64 -12.48 -0.92
N ILE A 94 8.53 -11.49 -1.03
CA ILE A 94 9.42 -11.32 -2.18
C ILE A 94 10.85 -11.04 -1.73
N VAL A 95 11.81 -11.70 -2.36
CA VAL A 95 13.23 -11.38 -2.16
C VAL A 95 13.71 -10.44 -3.25
N HIS A 96 14.16 -9.27 -2.84
CA HIS A 96 14.91 -8.35 -3.69
C HIS A 96 16.39 -8.65 -3.56
N ILE A 97 16.99 -9.10 -4.65
CA ILE A 97 18.41 -9.42 -4.73
C ILE A 97 19.12 -8.27 -5.44
N VAL A 98 20.18 -7.73 -4.84
CA VAL A 98 20.95 -6.63 -5.44
C VAL A 98 22.36 -7.10 -5.72
N GLY A 99 22.79 -6.99 -6.98
CA GLY A 99 24.20 -7.11 -7.32
C GLY A 99 24.99 -5.99 -6.68
N TYR A 100 25.91 -6.33 -5.77
CA TYR A 100 26.58 -5.36 -4.91
C TYR A 100 28.05 -5.16 -5.30
N PRO A 101 28.65 -3.96 -5.12
CA PRO A 101 30.05 -3.73 -5.45
C PRO A 101 31.00 -4.66 -4.69
N ALA A 102 32.15 -4.97 -5.32
CA ALA A 102 33.14 -5.87 -4.74
C ALA A 102 33.60 -5.41 -3.35
N VAL A 103 33.85 -6.36 -2.45
CA VAL A 103 34.13 -6.10 -1.03
C VAL A 103 35.32 -5.16 -0.86
N GLU A 104 36.38 -5.35 -1.63
CA GLU A 104 37.57 -4.50 -1.59
C GLU A 104 37.28 -3.04 -2.02
N ALA A 105 36.39 -2.84 -3.01
CA ALA A 105 36.01 -1.50 -3.45
C ALA A 105 35.21 -0.77 -2.37
N VAL A 106 34.30 -1.48 -1.70
CA VAL A 106 33.51 -0.96 -0.57
C VAL A 106 34.43 -0.60 0.60
N ARG A 107 35.32 -1.51 1.01
CA ARG A 107 36.28 -1.28 2.12
C ARG A 107 37.22 -0.11 1.86
N ALA A 108 37.73 -0.01 0.64
CA ALA A 108 38.59 1.10 0.22
C ALA A 108 37.82 2.42 -0.03
N LYS A 109 36.49 2.42 0.14
CA LYS A 109 35.61 3.58 -0.11
C LYS A 109 35.85 4.21 -1.48
N LYS A 110 36.09 3.37 -2.50
CA LYS A 110 36.32 3.85 -3.86
C LYS A 110 35.07 4.58 -4.36
N ILE A 111 35.25 5.59 -5.19
CA ILE A 111 34.15 6.21 -5.90
C ILE A 111 33.77 5.26 -7.04
N MET A 112 32.66 4.56 -6.86
CA MET A 112 32.13 3.60 -7.82
C MET A 112 30.97 4.24 -8.59
N HIS A 113 30.82 3.91 -9.88
CA HIS A 113 29.60 4.26 -10.60
C HIS A 113 28.39 3.62 -9.89
N HIS A 114 27.25 4.29 -9.99
CA HIS A 114 26.03 3.97 -9.23
C HIS A 114 26.08 4.20 -7.71
N SER A 115 27.21 4.63 -7.14
CA SER A 115 27.24 5.14 -5.76
C SER A 115 26.91 6.65 -5.69
N LEU A 116 26.69 7.16 -4.47
CA LEU A 116 26.55 8.60 -4.22
C LEU A 116 27.85 9.40 -4.39
N GLY A 117 28.98 8.72 -4.64
CA GLY A 117 30.30 9.35 -4.81
C GLY A 117 30.94 9.84 -3.52
N ASP A 118 30.42 9.47 -2.35
CA ASP A 118 30.88 9.91 -1.04
C ASP A 118 31.50 8.77 -0.18
N GLY A 119 31.67 7.58 -0.78
CA GLY A 119 32.22 6.40 -0.12
C GLY A 119 31.27 5.68 0.83
N ARG A 120 29.98 6.05 0.88
CA ARG A 120 28.95 5.35 1.69
C ARG A 120 28.13 4.41 0.82
N PHE A 121 28.41 3.11 0.92
CA PHE A 121 27.71 2.08 0.15
C PHE A 121 26.43 1.58 0.81
N GLY A 122 26.32 1.60 2.15
CA GLY A 122 25.14 1.09 2.87
C GLY A 122 23.92 2.03 2.87
N MET A 123 23.93 3.12 2.11
CA MET A 123 22.80 4.07 2.11
C MET A 123 21.54 3.45 1.51
N TYR A 124 21.65 2.73 0.39
CA TYR A 124 20.51 2.13 -0.28
C TYR A 124 19.91 0.99 0.55
N GLU A 125 20.74 0.15 1.16
CA GLU A 125 20.28 -0.85 2.15
C GLU A 125 19.58 -0.19 3.34
N SER A 126 20.10 0.94 3.84
CA SER A 126 19.46 1.69 4.94
C SER A 126 18.07 2.22 4.56
N MET A 127 17.85 2.56 3.30
CA MET A 127 16.52 2.90 2.79
C MET A 127 15.62 1.65 2.75
N ALA A 128 16.13 0.54 2.19
CA ALA A 128 15.40 -0.73 2.10
C ALA A 128 14.89 -1.22 3.47
N LYS A 129 15.66 -1.06 4.55
CA LYS A 129 15.27 -1.44 5.93
C LYS A 129 13.91 -0.88 6.39
N ASN A 130 13.43 0.21 5.80
CA ASN A 130 12.14 0.81 6.16
C ASN A 130 10.95 0.20 5.40
N ILE A 131 11.23 -0.61 4.38
CA ILE A 131 10.25 -1.20 3.46
C ILE A 131 10.50 -2.70 3.23
N THR A 132 11.23 -3.35 4.15
CA THR A 132 11.50 -4.79 4.16
C THR A 132 11.42 -5.33 5.58
N ALA A 133 11.07 -6.61 5.73
CA ALA A 133 11.08 -7.27 7.04
C ALA A 133 12.49 -7.60 7.53
N ASP A 134 13.45 -7.76 6.60
CA ASP A 134 14.82 -8.12 6.91
C ASP A 134 15.75 -7.71 5.78
N THR A 135 17.01 -7.43 6.10
CA THR A 135 18.05 -7.11 5.11
C THR A 135 19.37 -7.80 5.45
N VAL A 136 20.15 -8.11 4.42
CA VAL A 136 21.55 -8.46 4.56
C VAL A 136 22.36 -7.98 3.34
N VAL A 137 23.61 -7.61 3.59
CA VAL A 137 24.64 -7.48 2.55
C VAL A 137 25.68 -8.57 2.77
N ILE A 138 25.78 -9.50 1.82
CA ILE A 138 26.70 -10.63 1.87
C ILE A 138 28.03 -10.17 1.26
N ASP A 139 28.99 -9.93 2.16
CA ASP A 139 30.37 -9.50 1.87
C ASP A 139 31.43 -10.50 2.41
N TYR A 140 30.97 -11.63 2.95
CA TYR A 140 31.81 -12.68 3.51
C TYR A 140 31.17 -14.06 3.31
N ALA A 141 31.81 -14.92 2.52
CA ALA A 141 31.22 -16.21 2.14
C ALA A 141 30.92 -17.16 3.32
N PRO A 142 31.76 -17.30 4.36
CA PRO A 142 31.51 -18.26 5.44
C PRO A 142 30.21 -18.04 6.24
N THR A 143 29.61 -16.85 6.19
CA THR A 143 28.31 -16.55 6.83
C THR A 143 27.13 -16.55 5.84
N ALA A 144 27.39 -16.70 4.54
CA ALA A 144 26.38 -16.49 3.50
C ALA A 144 25.20 -17.46 3.62
N ALA A 145 25.44 -18.75 3.85
CA ALA A 145 24.36 -19.75 3.96
C ALA A 145 23.37 -19.41 5.09
N SER A 146 23.88 -19.13 6.30
CA SER A 146 23.04 -18.81 7.46
C SER A 146 22.27 -17.50 7.28
N GLU A 147 22.89 -16.50 6.64
CA GLU A 147 22.24 -15.21 6.40
C GLU A 147 21.14 -15.30 5.33
N ILE A 148 21.40 -16.03 4.23
CA ILE A 148 20.39 -16.31 3.20
C ILE A 148 19.18 -17.02 3.83
N ASP A 149 19.42 -18.09 4.58
CA ASP A 149 18.36 -18.87 5.21
C ASP A 149 17.56 -18.04 6.22
N ARG A 150 18.25 -17.23 7.05
CA ARG A 150 17.63 -16.34 8.02
C ARG A 150 16.69 -15.35 7.34
N VAL A 151 17.17 -14.65 6.31
CA VAL A 151 16.43 -13.60 5.62
C VAL A 151 15.25 -14.17 4.84
N LEU A 152 15.44 -15.29 4.13
CA LEU A 152 14.35 -15.97 3.42
C LEU A 152 13.32 -16.59 4.38
N ALA A 153 13.72 -17.11 5.54
CA ALA A 153 12.79 -17.57 6.57
C ALA A 153 11.97 -16.41 7.15
N THR A 154 12.59 -15.25 7.40
CA THR A 154 11.88 -14.02 7.80
C THR A 154 10.87 -13.59 6.73
N MET A 155 11.24 -13.63 5.45
CA MET A 155 10.35 -13.30 4.32
C MET A 155 9.04 -14.11 4.37
N MET A 156 9.16 -15.43 4.53
CA MET A 156 8.01 -16.33 4.59
C MET A 156 7.22 -16.16 5.90
N ARG A 157 7.93 -16.03 7.04
CA ARG A 157 7.30 -15.84 8.35
C ARG A 157 6.45 -14.58 8.38
N GLU A 158 7.02 -13.44 7.98
CA GLU A 158 6.34 -12.14 8.02
C GLU A 158 5.40 -11.93 6.84
N SER A 159 5.51 -12.76 5.78
CA SER A 159 4.86 -12.54 4.50
C SER A 159 5.17 -11.14 3.96
N ARG A 160 6.45 -10.77 3.90
CA ARG A 160 6.88 -9.40 3.57
C ARG A 160 8.17 -9.44 2.76
N PRO A 161 8.50 -8.38 2.00
CA PRO A 161 9.70 -8.37 1.20
C PRO A 161 10.96 -8.33 2.06
N VAL A 162 12.04 -8.87 1.53
CA VAL A 162 13.36 -8.86 2.14
C VAL A 162 14.43 -8.45 1.13
N TYR A 163 15.57 -7.98 1.62
CA TYR A 163 16.68 -7.51 0.79
C TYR A 163 17.92 -8.37 0.98
N ILE A 164 18.53 -8.81 -0.12
CA ILE A 164 19.83 -9.49 -0.13
C ILE A 164 20.75 -8.78 -1.12
N GLY A 165 21.65 -7.95 -0.61
CA GLY A 165 22.79 -7.45 -1.37
C GLY A 165 23.85 -8.53 -1.46
N LEU A 166 24.31 -8.90 -2.65
CA LEU A 166 25.34 -9.92 -2.84
C LEU A 166 26.53 -9.34 -3.61
N SER A 167 27.67 -9.24 -2.95
CA SER A 167 28.89 -8.70 -3.56
C SER A 167 29.35 -9.56 -4.73
N VAL A 168 29.74 -8.92 -5.83
CA VAL A 168 30.06 -9.60 -7.11
C VAL A 168 31.15 -10.66 -6.99
N ASP A 169 32.14 -10.41 -6.15
CA ASP A 169 33.28 -11.28 -5.88
C ASP A 169 32.89 -12.45 -4.97
N ILE A 170 31.92 -12.25 -4.08
CA ILE A 170 31.44 -13.27 -3.14
C ILE A 170 30.50 -14.28 -3.79
N ALA A 171 29.73 -13.88 -4.82
CA ALA A 171 28.75 -14.76 -5.48
C ALA A 171 29.32 -16.11 -5.98
N TYR A 172 30.62 -16.14 -6.33
CA TYR A 172 31.32 -17.32 -6.85
C TYR A 172 32.19 -18.04 -5.82
N GLU A 173 32.33 -17.49 -4.61
CA GLU A 173 33.08 -18.17 -3.56
C GLU A 173 32.37 -19.45 -3.13
N LEU A 174 33.17 -20.45 -2.75
CA LEU A 174 32.68 -21.75 -2.32
C LEU A 174 32.38 -21.76 -0.84
N ILE A 175 31.19 -22.22 -0.50
CA ILE A 175 30.70 -22.47 0.86
C ILE A 175 30.31 -23.93 1.01
N ASP A 176 30.05 -24.35 2.25
CA ASP A 176 29.49 -25.67 2.52
C ASP A 176 28.04 -25.76 2.03
N ALA A 177 27.68 -26.90 1.42
CA ALA A 177 26.33 -27.18 0.96
C ALA A 177 25.43 -27.84 2.02
N GLU A 178 25.96 -28.24 3.19
CA GLU A 178 25.22 -28.94 4.27
C GLU A 178 23.93 -28.22 4.70
N GLY A 179 23.89 -26.87 4.59
CA GLY A 179 22.66 -26.12 4.86
C GLY A 179 21.46 -26.57 4.02
N LEU A 180 21.69 -26.98 2.76
CA LEU A 180 20.63 -27.44 1.84
C LEU A 180 20.05 -28.81 2.20
N ASP A 181 20.69 -29.57 3.09
CA ASP A 181 20.15 -30.84 3.58
C ASP A 181 18.97 -30.62 4.55
N VAL A 182 18.86 -29.42 5.11
CA VAL A 182 17.75 -29.02 5.98
C VAL A 182 16.87 -28.03 5.22
N PRO A 183 15.57 -28.32 5.05
CA PRO A 183 14.66 -27.39 4.41
C PRO A 183 14.57 -26.05 5.14
N ILE A 184 14.36 -24.98 4.40
CA ILE A 184 14.14 -23.67 4.98
C ILE A 184 12.85 -23.66 5.81
N LEU A 185 12.93 -23.11 7.02
CA LEU A 185 11.79 -23.08 7.93
C LEU A 185 10.75 -22.04 7.46
N ILE A 186 9.68 -22.53 6.83
CA ILE A 186 8.55 -21.71 6.35
C ILE A 186 7.32 -21.79 7.26
N ASP A 187 7.22 -22.83 8.09
CA ASP A 187 6.08 -23.04 8.96
C ASP A 187 6.11 -22.11 10.18
N LEU A 188 4.94 -21.52 10.49
CA LEU A 188 4.76 -20.73 11.70
C LEU A 188 4.85 -21.62 12.94
N GLN A 189 5.50 -21.12 13.98
CA GLN A 189 5.62 -21.82 15.25
C GLN A 189 4.23 -22.11 15.85
N PRO A 190 4.01 -23.29 16.46
CA PRO A 190 2.77 -23.60 17.16
C PRO A 190 2.47 -22.60 18.28
N ASN A 191 1.19 -22.37 18.54
CA ASN A 191 0.74 -21.61 19.70
C ASN A 191 0.99 -22.36 21.01
N ASP A 192 0.99 -21.65 22.15
CA ASP A 192 0.85 -22.28 23.45
C ASP A 192 -0.50 -23.02 23.53
N PRO A 193 -0.52 -24.36 23.76
CA PRO A 193 -1.76 -25.13 23.67
C PRO A 193 -2.82 -24.72 24.70
N THR A 194 -2.39 -24.31 25.90
CA THR A 194 -3.32 -23.92 26.98
C THR A 194 -4.00 -22.60 26.66
N LEU A 195 -3.23 -21.63 26.16
CA LEU A 195 -3.74 -20.35 25.71
C LEU A 195 -4.64 -20.53 24.49
N GLU A 196 -4.22 -21.35 23.52
CA GLU A 196 -5.00 -21.63 22.31
C GLU A 196 -6.37 -22.24 22.64
N ASP A 197 -6.42 -23.27 23.50
CA ASP A 197 -7.68 -23.89 23.94
C ASP A 197 -8.60 -22.89 24.63
N LYS A 198 -8.05 -22.04 25.50
CA LYS A 198 -8.82 -20.97 26.15
C LYS A 198 -9.40 -19.99 25.13
N VAL A 199 -8.62 -19.57 24.13
CA VAL A 199 -9.09 -18.62 23.10
C VAL A 199 -10.17 -19.27 22.23
N VAL A 200 -10.00 -20.53 21.83
CA VAL A 200 -11.03 -21.30 21.11
C VAL A 200 -12.34 -21.34 21.89
N ASP A 201 -12.28 -21.66 23.19
CA ASP A 201 -13.47 -21.69 24.04
C ASP A 201 -14.15 -20.32 24.18
N GLU A 202 -13.38 -19.23 24.23
CA GLU A 202 -13.94 -17.87 24.24
C GLU A 202 -14.61 -17.52 22.91
N ILE A 203 -14.01 -17.85 21.76
CA ILE A 203 -14.61 -17.63 20.44
C ILE A 203 -15.91 -18.41 20.28
N ARG A 204 -15.91 -19.70 20.67
CA ARG A 204 -17.12 -20.53 20.64
C ARG A 204 -18.25 -19.91 21.45
N LYS A 205 -17.98 -19.44 22.66
CA LYS A 205 -18.97 -18.78 23.52
C LYS A 205 -19.51 -17.49 22.92
N VAL A 206 -18.67 -16.74 22.19
CA VAL A 206 -19.12 -15.54 21.45
C VAL A 206 -20.13 -15.94 20.39
N ILE A 207 -19.81 -16.93 19.55
CA ILE A 207 -20.71 -17.40 18.48
C ILE A 207 -22.01 -17.98 19.05
N GLU A 208 -21.95 -18.79 20.11
CA GLU A 208 -23.13 -19.43 20.71
C GLU A 208 -24.08 -18.45 21.40
N ARG A 209 -23.57 -17.34 21.94
CA ARG A 209 -24.38 -16.33 22.64
C ARG A 209 -24.95 -15.27 21.72
N ALA A 210 -24.28 -14.99 20.61
CA ALA A 210 -24.71 -14.02 19.63
C ALA A 210 -26.04 -14.45 19.00
N GLU A 211 -26.95 -13.51 18.75
CA GLU A 211 -28.19 -13.70 18.00
C GLU A 211 -27.93 -13.66 16.49
N ASN A 212 -27.07 -12.74 16.01
CA ASN A 212 -26.72 -12.54 14.61
C ASN A 212 -25.19 -12.51 14.40
N PRO A 213 -24.46 -13.62 14.62
CA PRO A 213 -23.04 -13.70 14.34
C PRO A 213 -22.74 -13.85 12.84
N ALA A 214 -21.66 -13.24 12.37
CA ALA A 214 -21.17 -13.42 10.99
C ALA A 214 -19.64 -13.56 10.93
N ILE A 215 -19.15 -13.99 9.77
CA ILE A 215 -17.73 -14.02 9.42
C ILE A 215 -17.46 -12.89 8.43
N ILE A 216 -16.41 -12.10 8.67
CA ILE A 216 -15.89 -11.13 7.69
C ILE A 216 -14.49 -11.57 7.28
N VAL A 217 -14.29 -11.77 5.99
CA VAL A 217 -13.02 -12.21 5.40
C VAL A 217 -12.37 -11.04 4.71
N ASP A 218 -11.19 -10.66 5.20
CA ASP A 218 -10.50 -9.46 4.78
C ASP A 218 -9.15 -9.78 4.12
N GLY A 219 -8.46 -8.78 3.60
CA GLY A 219 -7.20 -8.91 2.87
C GLY A 219 -6.16 -9.71 3.64
N GLY A 220 -6.06 -9.54 4.97
CA GLY A 220 -5.12 -10.32 5.78
C GLY A 220 -5.38 -11.83 5.75
N ALA A 221 -6.63 -12.29 5.57
CA ALA A 221 -6.93 -13.72 5.44
C ALA A 221 -6.33 -14.28 4.14
N VAL A 222 -6.45 -13.51 3.06
CA VAL A 222 -5.87 -13.83 1.75
C VAL A 222 -4.34 -13.82 1.82
N ARG A 223 -3.74 -12.72 2.31
CA ARG A 223 -2.29 -12.53 2.33
C ARG A 223 -1.56 -13.48 3.27
N HIS A 224 -2.25 -14.07 4.23
CA HIS A 224 -1.64 -14.99 5.19
C HIS A 224 -2.02 -16.44 4.98
N GLY A 225 -2.65 -16.76 3.85
CA GLY A 225 -2.89 -18.14 3.42
C GLY A 225 -3.78 -18.93 4.37
N VAL A 226 -4.87 -18.31 4.85
CA VAL A 226 -5.85 -18.97 5.76
C VAL A 226 -7.21 -19.22 5.11
N LEU A 227 -7.31 -19.10 3.78
CA LEU A 227 -8.59 -19.23 3.07
C LEU A 227 -9.18 -20.64 3.18
N ASP A 228 -8.37 -21.69 3.13
CA ASP A 228 -8.86 -23.07 3.26
C ASP A 228 -9.53 -23.29 4.62
N GLU A 229 -8.92 -22.78 5.70
CA GLU A 229 -9.50 -22.81 7.03
C GLU A 229 -10.75 -21.94 7.14
N THR A 230 -10.74 -20.76 6.52
CA THR A 230 -11.90 -19.87 6.47
C THR A 230 -13.10 -20.55 5.79
N HIS A 231 -12.89 -21.23 4.66
CA HIS A 231 -13.95 -21.98 3.95
C HIS A 231 -14.51 -23.12 4.80
N GLU A 232 -13.65 -23.89 5.47
CA GLU A 232 -14.11 -24.96 6.35
C GLU A 232 -14.85 -24.41 7.58
N LEU A 233 -14.41 -23.27 8.14
CA LEU A 233 -15.11 -22.59 9.23
C LEU A 233 -16.51 -22.14 8.80
N ILE A 234 -16.65 -21.52 7.62
CA ILE A 234 -17.95 -21.11 7.08
C ILE A 234 -18.85 -22.33 6.88
N LYS A 235 -18.31 -23.41 6.31
CA LYS A 235 -19.05 -24.65 6.08
C LYS A 235 -19.55 -25.31 7.37
N LEU A 236 -18.74 -25.33 8.43
CA LEU A 236 -19.11 -25.92 9.72
C LEU A 236 -20.11 -25.07 10.50
N THR A 237 -19.95 -23.74 10.45
CA THR A 237 -20.75 -22.82 11.25
C THR A 237 -22.02 -22.35 10.56
N LYS A 238 -22.06 -22.41 9.22
CA LYS A 238 -23.19 -21.94 8.39
C LYS A 238 -23.58 -20.49 8.65
N LEU A 239 -22.61 -19.68 9.09
CA LEU A 239 -22.79 -18.26 9.34
C LEU A 239 -22.74 -17.47 8.05
N PRO A 240 -23.49 -16.35 7.95
CA PRO A 240 -23.31 -15.39 6.86
C PRO A 240 -21.85 -14.96 6.77
N ALA A 241 -21.31 -14.95 5.56
CA ALA A 241 -19.93 -14.64 5.26
C ALA A 241 -19.84 -13.43 4.33
N PHE A 242 -19.18 -12.37 4.78
CA PHE A 242 -18.91 -11.18 4.00
C PHE A 242 -17.44 -11.15 3.60
N THR A 243 -17.10 -10.45 2.52
CA THR A 243 -15.73 -10.02 2.25
C THR A 243 -15.59 -8.52 2.45
N THR A 244 -14.39 -8.03 2.69
CA THR A 244 -14.08 -6.60 2.48
C THR A 244 -13.71 -6.34 1.02
N ALA A 245 -13.49 -5.07 0.64
CA ALA A 245 -12.96 -4.71 -0.67
C ALA A 245 -11.59 -5.36 -0.95
N MET A 246 -10.68 -5.35 0.04
CA MET A 246 -9.35 -5.98 -0.06
C MET A 246 -9.40 -7.52 0.00
N GLY A 247 -10.40 -8.07 0.70
CA GLY A 247 -10.64 -9.51 0.83
C GLY A 247 -11.36 -10.14 -0.36
N LYS A 248 -11.86 -9.33 -1.31
CA LYS A 248 -12.58 -9.83 -2.48
C LYS A 248 -11.72 -10.79 -3.31
N GLY A 249 -12.36 -11.85 -3.83
CA GLY A 249 -11.67 -12.98 -4.48
C GLY A 249 -11.11 -14.02 -3.50
N GLY A 250 -11.20 -13.79 -2.18
CA GLY A 250 -10.83 -14.77 -1.15
C GLY A 250 -11.94 -15.78 -0.81
N LEU A 251 -13.20 -15.42 -1.07
CA LEU A 251 -14.37 -16.29 -0.88
C LEU A 251 -14.98 -16.72 -2.21
N ASP A 252 -15.60 -17.90 -2.20
CA ASP A 252 -16.45 -18.37 -3.28
C ASP A 252 -17.80 -17.66 -3.13
N GLU A 253 -18.08 -16.71 -4.02
CA GLU A 253 -19.27 -15.86 -3.96
C GLU A 253 -20.55 -16.61 -4.43
N THR A 254 -20.44 -17.91 -4.74
CA THR A 254 -21.57 -18.77 -5.14
C THR A 254 -22.14 -19.61 -4.00
N ILE A 255 -21.48 -19.63 -2.84
CA ILE A 255 -21.98 -20.35 -1.65
C ILE A 255 -23.22 -19.65 -1.08
N PRO A 256 -24.19 -20.39 -0.52
CA PRO A 256 -25.41 -19.79 0.03
C PRO A 256 -25.17 -18.89 1.25
N GLU A 257 -24.03 -19.05 1.92
CA GLU A 257 -23.63 -18.22 3.05
C GLU A 257 -23.05 -16.85 2.63
N PHE A 258 -22.72 -16.64 1.35
CA PHE A 258 -22.12 -15.39 0.91
C PHE A 258 -23.13 -14.23 1.00
N ALA A 259 -22.77 -13.23 1.79
CA ALA A 259 -23.65 -12.18 2.26
C ALA A 259 -23.34 -10.79 1.67
N GLY A 260 -22.26 -10.67 0.89
CA GLY A 260 -21.89 -9.46 0.15
C GLY A 260 -20.56 -8.86 0.57
N VAL A 261 -20.26 -7.70 -0.02
CA VAL A 261 -18.98 -6.98 0.17
C VAL A 261 -19.17 -5.78 1.08
N HIS A 262 -18.36 -5.71 2.14
CA HIS A 262 -18.21 -4.54 3.00
C HIS A 262 -17.14 -3.60 2.42
N SER A 263 -17.53 -2.36 2.16
CA SER A 263 -16.65 -1.33 1.59
C SER A 263 -16.98 0.06 2.15
N GLY A 264 -17.32 0.12 3.44
CA GLY A 264 -17.73 1.35 4.13
C GLY A 264 -18.94 2.02 3.49
N ALA A 265 -18.82 3.31 3.15
CA ALA A 265 -19.84 4.12 2.48
C ALA A 265 -20.23 3.58 1.10
N GLY A 266 -19.35 2.80 0.46
CA GLY A 266 -19.63 2.08 -0.78
C GLY A 266 -20.49 0.84 -0.61
N THR A 267 -20.70 0.36 0.61
CA THR A 267 -21.48 -0.87 0.89
C THR A 267 -22.92 -0.71 0.37
N LEU A 268 -23.41 -1.74 -0.33
CA LEU A 268 -24.78 -1.75 -0.83
C LEU A 268 -25.81 -1.68 0.30
N PRO A 269 -26.98 -1.04 0.10
CA PRO A 269 -27.96 -0.81 1.16
C PRO A 269 -28.38 -2.08 1.93
N GLU A 270 -28.65 -3.16 1.22
CA GLU A 270 -29.10 -4.43 1.80
C GLU A 270 -27.98 -5.10 2.62
N VAL A 271 -26.75 -5.10 2.09
CA VAL A 271 -25.55 -5.62 2.77
C VAL A 271 -25.25 -4.79 4.02
N LYS A 272 -25.38 -3.45 3.92
CA LYS A 272 -25.21 -2.53 5.05
C LYS A 272 -26.22 -2.82 6.17
N MET A 273 -27.50 -2.98 5.83
CA MET A 273 -28.52 -3.33 6.83
C MET A 273 -28.24 -4.66 7.54
N ALA A 274 -27.64 -5.64 6.86
CA ALA A 274 -27.24 -6.90 7.47
C ALA A 274 -26.06 -6.70 8.44
N LEU A 275 -25.03 -5.94 8.04
CA LEU A 275 -23.84 -5.64 8.85
C LEU A 275 -24.18 -4.83 10.12
N GLU A 276 -25.12 -3.88 10.02
CA GLU A 276 -25.57 -3.04 11.15
C GLU A 276 -26.39 -3.83 12.20
N ARG A 277 -26.86 -5.05 11.86
CA ARG A 277 -27.62 -5.92 12.79
C ARG A 277 -26.77 -6.98 13.47
N LEU A 278 -25.50 -7.11 13.07
CA LEU A 278 -24.60 -8.09 13.69
C LEU A 278 -24.37 -7.74 15.16
N ASP A 279 -24.30 -8.74 16.01
CA ASP A 279 -23.96 -8.60 17.44
C ASP A 279 -22.67 -9.34 17.81
N ALA A 280 -22.14 -10.16 16.90
CA ALA A 280 -20.78 -10.67 16.95
C ALA A 280 -20.19 -10.85 15.54
N VAL A 281 -18.87 -10.65 15.42
CA VAL A 281 -18.15 -10.79 14.16
C VAL A 281 -16.88 -11.58 14.37
N ILE A 282 -16.66 -12.61 13.56
CA ILE A 282 -15.35 -13.25 13.41
C ILE A 282 -14.67 -12.61 12.21
N TRP A 283 -13.80 -11.63 12.46
CA TRP A 283 -13.10 -10.88 11.43
C TRP A 283 -11.74 -11.53 11.19
N ILE A 284 -11.56 -12.12 10.01
CA ILE A 284 -10.37 -12.87 9.65
C ILE A 284 -9.45 -11.97 8.82
N GLY A 285 -8.30 -11.61 9.40
CA GLY A 285 -7.29 -10.79 8.77
C GLY A 285 -7.69 -9.34 8.55
N ASN A 286 -8.35 -8.73 9.53
CA ASN A 286 -8.81 -7.34 9.50
C ASN A 286 -7.68 -6.37 9.09
N TYR A 287 -7.94 -5.52 8.09
CA TYR A 287 -6.97 -4.54 7.60
C TYR A 287 -7.66 -3.20 7.29
N PRO A 288 -7.94 -2.36 8.30
CA PRO A 288 -8.81 -1.20 8.17
C PRO A 288 -8.10 0.02 7.54
N SER A 289 -7.74 -0.07 6.26
CA SER A 289 -7.30 1.11 5.49
C SER A 289 -8.48 2.00 5.10
N ASP A 290 -8.20 3.24 4.75
CA ASP A 290 -9.16 4.19 4.18
C ASP A 290 -9.94 3.55 3.02
N PHE A 291 -9.29 3.05 1.97
CA PHE A 291 -9.98 2.46 0.82
C PHE A 291 -10.73 1.17 1.15
N ASN A 292 -10.19 0.32 2.03
CA ASN A 292 -10.84 -0.93 2.42
C ASN A 292 -12.12 -0.68 3.24
N THR A 293 -12.14 0.40 4.03
CA THR A 293 -13.25 0.79 4.91
C THR A 293 -14.08 1.96 4.38
N GLY A 294 -13.87 2.36 3.13
CA GLY A 294 -14.53 3.50 2.49
C GLY A 294 -14.36 4.81 3.28
N GLU A 295 -13.13 5.26 3.50
CA GLU A 295 -12.78 6.42 4.33
C GLU A 295 -13.14 6.28 5.82
N PHE A 296 -12.84 5.12 6.40
CA PHE A 296 -13.12 4.84 7.83
C PHE A 296 -14.61 4.91 8.19
N THR A 297 -15.48 4.59 7.24
CA THR A 297 -16.94 4.58 7.42
C THR A 297 -17.50 3.17 7.56
N THR A 298 -16.74 2.29 8.23
CA THR A 298 -17.16 0.91 8.53
C THR A 298 -18.58 0.88 9.11
N VAL A 299 -19.46 0.08 8.49
CA VAL A 299 -20.88 -0.03 8.84
C VAL A 299 -21.22 -1.24 9.72
N VAL A 300 -20.22 -1.88 10.33
CA VAL A 300 -20.47 -2.95 11.32
C VAL A 300 -21.00 -2.32 12.61
N ASN A 301 -21.98 -2.96 13.24
CA ASN A 301 -22.53 -2.50 14.51
C ASN A 301 -21.43 -2.27 15.56
N ASN A 302 -21.37 -1.04 16.11
CA ASN A 302 -20.37 -0.64 17.11
C ASN A 302 -20.48 -1.40 18.45
N ASP A 303 -21.66 -1.94 18.75
CA ASP A 303 -21.89 -2.74 19.96
C ASP A 303 -21.59 -4.24 19.76
N ALA A 304 -21.27 -4.66 18.53
CA ALA A 304 -20.94 -6.06 18.24
C ALA A 304 -19.64 -6.49 18.92
N THR A 305 -19.61 -7.74 19.40
CA THR A 305 -18.36 -8.34 19.88
C THR A 305 -17.50 -8.75 18.69
N ILE A 306 -16.41 -8.02 18.45
CA ILE A 306 -15.45 -8.33 17.39
C ILE A 306 -14.42 -9.35 17.91
N VAL A 307 -14.29 -10.46 17.21
CA VAL A 307 -13.16 -11.39 17.28
C VAL A 307 -12.26 -11.09 16.09
N ASP A 308 -11.17 -10.36 16.31
CA ASP A 308 -10.22 -9.99 15.27
C ASP A 308 -9.06 -10.99 15.25
N LEU A 309 -8.97 -11.77 14.17
CA LEU A 309 -7.93 -12.76 13.94
C LEU A 309 -6.82 -12.18 13.06
N GLN A 310 -5.65 -11.92 13.64
CA GLN A 310 -4.45 -11.44 12.95
C GLN A 310 -3.39 -12.53 12.86
N ARG A 311 -2.39 -12.34 11.99
CA ARG A 311 -1.34 -13.35 11.72
C ARG A 311 -0.69 -13.90 12.99
N PHE A 312 -0.40 -13.04 13.95
CA PHE A 312 0.33 -13.35 15.19
C PHE A 312 -0.41 -12.97 16.47
N SER A 313 -1.62 -12.45 16.37
CA SER A 313 -2.40 -12.05 17.53
C SER A 313 -3.89 -12.22 17.29
N VAL A 314 -4.65 -12.31 18.37
CA VAL A 314 -6.10 -12.37 18.33
C VAL A 314 -6.68 -11.45 19.38
N SER A 315 -7.71 -10.70 19.03
CA SER A 315 -8.48 -9.92 20.00
C SER A 315 -9.93 -10.40 20.08
N ILE A 316 -10.49 -10.38 21.28
CA ILE A 316 -11.91 -10.67 21.54
C ILE A 316 -12.46 -9.50 22.35
N GLY A 317 -13.18 -8.60 21.67
CA GLY A 317 -13.53 -7.28 22.20
C GLY A 317 -12.26 -6.52 22.61
N LYS A 318 -12.11 -6.22 23.90
CA LYS A 318 -10.95 -5.48 24.43
C LYS A 318 -9.78 -6.39 24.88
N LYS A 319 -9.97 -7.71 24.91
CA LYS A 319 -8.91 -8.64 25.32
C LYS A 319 -8.01 -8.97 24.14
N GLN A 320 -6.71 -9.05 24.36
CA GLN A 320 -5.73 -9.43 23.35
C GLN A 320 -4.95 -10.67 23.78
N TYR A 321 -4.63 -11.52 22.81
CA TYR A 321 -3.91 -12.78 22.97
C TYR A 321 -2.80 -12.87 21.92
N GLN A 322 -1.62 -13.33 22.34
CA GLN A 322 -0.48 -13.58 21.44
C GLN A 322 -0.57 -15.02 20.92
N VAL A 323 -1.44 -15.22 19.93
CA VAL A 323 -1.67 -16.50 19.26
C VAL A 323 -1.77 -16.26 17.76
N SER A 324 -1.12 -17.11 16.97
CA SER A 324 -1.22 -17.09 15.52
C SER A 324 -2.58 -17.60 15.05
N MET A 325 -3.22 -16.86 14.15
CA MET A 325 -4.53 -17.25 13.61
C MET A 325 -4.52 -18.57 12.85
N LYS A 326 -3.42 -18.96 12.18
CA LYS A 326 -3.36 -20.21 11.37
C LYS A 326 -3.62 -21.43 12.27
N HIS A 327 -2.84 -21.56 13.34
CA HIS A 327 -3.00 -22.64 14.31
C HIS A 327 -4.31 -22.55 15.09
N LEU A 328 -4.73 -21.33 15.46
CA LEU A 328 -5.99 -21.13 16.16
C LEU A 328 -7.20 -21.55 15.31
N LEU A 329 -7.23 -21.21 14.01
CA LEU A 329 -8.28 -21.61 13.09
C LEU A 329 -8.35 -23.13 12.95
N HIS A 330 -7.22 -23.82 12.77
CA HIS A 330 -7.17 -25.28 12.79
C HIS A 330 -7.77 -25.87 14.08
N ARG A 331 -7.39 -25.32 15.23
CA ARG A 331 -7.88 -25.78 16.54
C ARG A 331 -9.38 -25.52 16.70
N LEU A 332 -9.86 -24.35 16.28
CA LEU A 332 -11.27 -23.98 16.29
C LEU A 332 -12.10 -24.91 15.40
N ILE A 333 -11.67 -25.16 14.16
CA ILE A 333 -12.31 -26.08 13.21
C ILE A 333 -12.40 -27.49 13.79
N LYS A 334 -11.32 -28.00 14.38
CA LYS A 334 -11.30 -29.33 15.03
C LYS A 334 -12.29 -29.39 16.20
N SER A 335 -12.33 -28.32 17.01
CA SER A 335 -13.25 -28.20 18.14
C SER A 335 -14.71 -28.19 17.66
N LEU A 336 -15.04 -27.40 16.64
CA LEU A 336 -16.38 -27.30 16.05
C LEU A 336 -16.82 -28.61 15.37
N SER A 337 -15.90 -29.30 14.70
CA SER A 337 -16.17 -30.61 14.08
C SER A 337 -16.51 -31.68 15.11
N SER A 338 -15.82 -31.66 16.26
CA SER A 338 -16.02 -32.65 17.33
C SER A 338 -17.25 -32.33 18.19
N ASN A 339 -17.53 -31.04 18.38
CA ASN A 339 -18.65 -30.55 19.16
C ASN A 339 -19.29 -29.37 18.40
N PRO A 340 -20.28 -29.62 17.53
CA PRO A 340 -20.94 -28.57 16.76
C PRO A 340 -21.65 -27.54 17.65
N ILE A 341 -21.65 -26.28 17.21
CA ILE A 341 -22.46 -25.24 17.86
C ILE A 341 -23.94 -25.46 17.57
N ALA A 342 -24.81 -25.27 18.57
CA ALA A 342 -26.26 -25.39 18.42
C ALA A 342 -26.88 -24.07 17.91
N LYS A 343 -26.33 -23.50 16.83
CA LYS A 343 -26.79 -22.24 16.23
C LYS A 343 -27.70 -22.53 15.03
N ALA A 344 -28.83 -21.85 14.95
CA ALA A 344 -29.70 -21.95 13.78
C ALA A 344 -29.02 -21.34 12.55
N VAL A 345 -29.16 -21.98 11.39
CA VAL A 345 -28.68 -21.44 10.11
C VAL A 345 -29.39 -20.13 9.83
N GLN A 346 -28.62 -19.09 9.52
CA GLN A 346 -29.15 -17.80 9.10
C GLN A 346 -29.09 -17.71 7.58
N GLU A 347 -30.26 -17.75 6.93
CA GLU A 347 -30.35 -17.63 5.47
C GLU A 347 -30.05 -16.20 5.01
N VAL A 348 -29.19 -16.07 4.00
CA VAL A 348 -28.99 -14.83 3.27
C VAL A 348 -30.15 -14.66 2.28
N ASN A 349 -31.04 -13.70 2.55
CA ASN A 349 -32.27 -13.49 1.77
C ASN A 349 -32.29 -12.17 0.99
N TRP A 350 -31.13 -11.53 0.80
CA TRP A 350 -30.96 -10.32 0.00
C TRP A 350 -30.04 -10.56 -1.21
N SER A 351 -30.03 -9.61 -2.14
CA SER A 351 -29.09 -9.62 -3.26
C SER A 351 -27.77 -8.98 -2.80
N PRO A 352 -26.64 -9.70 -2.83
CA PRO A 352 -25.34 -9.13 -2.46
C PRO A 352 -24.73 -8.25 -3.56
N TYR A 353 -25.36 -8.19 -4.73
CA TYR A 353 -24.92 -7.41 -5.89
C TYR A 353 -26.03 -6.48 -6.39
N PRO A 354 -25.65 -5.34 -7.00
CA PRO A 354 -26.62 -4.43 -7.57
C PRO A 354 -27.30 -5.06 -8.79
N LYS A 355 -28.55 -4.64 -9.04
CA LYS A 355 -29.28 -4.98 -10.26
C LYS A 355 -29.48 -3.74 -11.07
N PHE A 356 -28.98 -3.77 -12.30
CA PHE A 356 -29.14 -2.67 -13.23
C PHE A 356 -29.85 -3.16 -14.49
N THR A 357 -30.61 -2.28 -15.13
CA THR A 357 -31.32 -2.56 -16.39
C THR A 357 -30.79 -1.61 -17.45
N PHE A 358 -30.36 -2.17 -18.57
CA PHE A 358 -29.79 -1.43 -19.70
C PHE A 358 -30.36 -1.94 -21.02
N GLN A 359 -30.38 -1.06 -22.02
CA GLN A 359 -30.68 -1.39 -23.41
C GLN A 359 -29.37 -1.49 -24.22
N PRO A 360 -29.34 -2.27 -25.31
CA PRO A 360 -28.15 -2.36 -26.17
C PRO A 360 -27.67 -1.00 -26.70
N ASP A 361 -28.61 -0.09 -26.93
CA ASP A 361 -28.42 1.26 -27.48
C ASP A 361 -28.02 2.29 -26.41
N ASP A 362 -27.89 1.89 -25.14
CA ASP A 362 -27.40 2.76 -24.08
C ASP A 362 -25.88 2.97 -24.22
N ILE A 363 -25.43 4.18 -23.90
CA ILE A 363 -24.00 4.46 -23.77
C ILE A 363 -23.40 3.58 -22.68
N LEU A 364 -22.19 3.07 -22.91
CA LEU A 364 -21.48 2.27 -21.94
C LEU A 364 -21.23 3.08 -20.67
N LYS A 365 -21.62 2.52 -19.53
CA LYS A 365 -21.38 3.07 -18.19
C LYS A 365 -20.83 2.00 -17.26
N GLN A 366 -20.17 2.44 -16.20
CA GLN A 366 -19.56 1.60 -15.18
C GLN A 366 -20.58 0.67 -14.49
N ASP A 367 -21.77 1.17 -14.15
CA ASP A 367 -22.84 0.35 -13.57
C ASP A 367 -23.18 -0.89 -14.44
N PHE A 368 -23.21 -0.74 -15.77
CA PHE A 368 -23.40 -1.86 -16.69
C PHE A 368 -22.15 -2.75 -16.78
N LEU A 369 -20.98 -2.13 -16.92
CA LEU A 369 -19.70 -2.79 -17.10
C LEU A 369 -19.45 -3.85 -16.02
N TRP A 370 -19.67 -3.52 -14.75
CA TRP A 370 -19.38 -4.43 -13.64
C TRP A 370 -20.27 -5.67 -13.62
N GLY A 371 -21.56 -5.51 -13.93
CA GLY A 371 -22.46 -6.65 -14.13
C GLY A 371 -22.08 -7.50 -15.35
N ALA A 372 -21.70 -6.85 -16.46
CA ALA A 372 -21.31 -7.53 -17.69
C ALA A 372 -20.02 -8.35 -17.52
N LEU A 373 -19.00 -7.80 -16.86
CA LEU A 373 -17.74 -8.51 -16.59
C LEU A 373 -17.94 -9.72 -15.66
N GLY A 374 -18.87 -9.65 -14.72
CA GLY A 374 -19.20 -10.81 -13.87
C GLY A 374 -19.67 -12.02 -14.67
N SER A 375 -20.33 -11.80 -15.81
CA SER A 375 -20.77 -12.87 -16.72
C SER A 375 -19.65 -13.38 -17.63
N PHE A 376 -18.58 -12.61 -17.81
CA PHE A 376 -17.41 -12.97 -18.62
C PHE A 376 -16.38 -13.82 -17.86
N PHE A 377 -16.24 -13.55 -16.55
CA PHE A 377 -15.33 -14.32 -15.70
C PHE A 377 -15.75 -15.79 -15.63
N LYS A 378 -14.77 -16.67 -15.46
CA LYS A 378 -15.00 -18.10 -15.33
C LYS A 378 -13.90 -18.78 -14.51
N SER A 379 -14.21 -19.97 -14.01
CA SER A 379 -13.27 -20.75 -13.19
C SER A 379 -11.90 -20.90 -13.87
N GLY A 380 -10.84 -20.62 -13.10
CA GLY A 380 -9.45 -20.59 -13.57
C GLY A 380 -8.96 -19.21 -14.00
N ASP A 381 -9.77 -18.16 -13.89
CA ASP A 381 -9.33 -16.79 -14.12
C ASP A 381 -8.57 -16.23 -12.92
N ILE A 382 -7.57 -15.40 -13.22
CA ILE A 382 -6.94 -14.49 -12.26
C ILE A 382 -7.19 -13.07 -12.75
N VAL A 383 -7.98 -12.31 -11.98
CA VAL A 383 -8.40 -10.95 -12.28
C VAL A 383 -7.59 -9.96 -11.44
N ILE A 384 -6.92 -9.02 -12.09
CA ILE A 384 -6.31 -7.87 -11.42
C ILE A 384 -7.14 -6.61 -11.70
N GLY A 385 -7.56 -5.95 -10.62
CA GLY A 385 -8.12 -4.61 -10.66
C GLY A 385 -7.06 -3.56 -10.35
N GLU A 386 -6.93 -2.56 -11.21
CA GLU A 386 -6.05 -1.42 -10.93
C GLU A 386 -6.65 -0.44 -9.92
N THR A 387 -5.79 0.31 -9.23
CA THR A 387 -6.21 1.48 -8.45
C THR A 387 -6.90 2.50 -9.37
N GLY A 388 -8.03 3.02 -8.90
CA GLY A 388 -8.94 3.83 -9.70
C GLY A 388 -10.34 3.24 -9.65
N THR A 389 -11.17 3.56 -10.65
CA THR A 389 -12.56 3.07 -10.69
C THR A 389 -12.66 1.54 -10.76
N SER A 390 -11.66 0.87 -11.35
CA SER A 390 -11.61 -0.61 -11.42
C SER A 390 -11.60 -1.29 -10.04
N ALA A 391 -10.81 -0.82 -9.08
CA ALA A 391 -10.73 -1.43 -7.75
C ALA A 391 -12.09 -1.41 -7.02
N PHE A 392 -12.83 -0.31 -7.14
CA PHE A 392 -14.17 -0.18 -6.54
C PHE A 392 -15.22 -0.93 -7.34
N GLY A 393 -15.20 -0.81 -8.67
CA GLY A 393 -16.19 -1.42 -9.55
C GLY A 393 -16.15 -2.94 -9.56
N LEU A 394 -14.96 -3.52 -9.43
CA LEU A 394 -14.85 -4.97 -9.24
C LEU A 394 -15.48 -5.43 -7.94
N CYS A 395 -15.62 -4.58 -6.89
CA CYS A 395 -16.36 -4.97 -5.69
C CYS A 395 -17.84 -5.28 -5.98
N ASP A 396 -18.44 -4.55 -6.92
CA ASP A 396 -19.82 -4.72 -7.39
C ASP A 396 -19.97 -5.87 -8.40
N THR A 397 -18.87 -6.52 -8.78
CA THR A 397 -18.86 -7.63 -9.74
C THR A 397 -18.97 -8.98 -9.02
N GLN A 398 -19.94 -9.81 -9.39
CA GLN A 398 -20.03 -11.18 -8.89
C GLN A 398 -18.95 -12.07 -9.52
N LEU A 399 -18.19 -12.78 -8.70
CA LEU A 399 -17.15 -13.70 -9.12
C LEU A 399 -17.68 -15.15 -9.11
N PRO A 400 -17.54 -15.89 -10.23
CA PRO A 400 -17.79 -17.33 -10.24
C PRO A 400 -16.81 -18.09 -9.33
N SER A 401 -17.21 -19.30 -8.93
CA SER A 401 -16.34 -20.20 -8.19
C SER A 401 -15.04 -20.50 -8.95
N GLY A 402 -13.92 -20.50 -8.22
CA GLY A 402 -12.59 -20.75 -8.78
C GLY A 402 -11.98 -19.58 -9.55
N VAL A 403 -12.48 -18.36 -9.34
CA VAL A 403 -11.83 -17.12 -9.79
C VAL A 403 -11.01 -16.53 -8.64
N MET A 404 -9.76 -16.17 -8.92
CA MET A 404 -8.96 -15.34 -8.04
C MET A 404 -9.08 -13.88 -8.47
N MET A 405 -9.31 -12.98 -7.53
CA MET A 405 -9.28 -11.54 -7.78
C MET A 405 -8.41 -10.85 -6.73
N PHE A 406 -7.64 -9.86 -7.15
CA PHE A 406 -6.98 -8.94 -6.22
C PHE A 406 -6.70 -7.58 -6.85
N ASN A 407 -6.40 -6.62 -6.00
CA ASN A 407 -5.89 -5.29 -6.33
C ASN A 407 -4.79 -4.92 -5.31
N GLN A 408 -4.32 -3.67 -5.35
CA GLN A 408 -3.37 -3.10 -4.39
C GLN A 408 -4.07 -2.06 -3.48
N THR A 409 -5.07 -2.50 -2.71
CA THR A 409 -6.00 -1.61 -1.96
C THR A 409 -5.28 -0.62 -1.04
N VAL A 410 -4.15 -1.00 -0.44
CA VAL A 410 -3.49 -0.21 0.61
C VAL A 410 -2.46 0.72 0.02
N PHE A 411 -1.57 0.19 -0.82
CA PHE A 411 -0.48 0.99 -1.38
C PHE A 411 -0.95 1.86 -2.55
N GLY A 412 -1.97 1.40 -3.29
CA GLY A 412 -2.70 2.23 -4.25
C GLY A 412 -1.84 2.82 -5.38
N SER A 413 -0.76 2.14 -5.79
CA SER A 413 0.16 2.70 -6.78
C SER A 413 -0.34 2.44 -8.19
N ILE A 414 -0.87 3.47 -8.85
CA ILE A 414 -1.31 3.36 -10.25
C ILE A 414 -0.16 2.90 -11.17
N GLY A 415 -0.45 2.01 -12.11
CA GLY A 415 0.55 1.32 -12.94
C GLY A 415 0.99 -0.02 -12.37
N TYR A 416 0.69 -0.32 -11.11
CA TYR A 416 0.93 -1.63 -10.49
C TYR A 416 0.31 -2.76 -11.31
N ALA A 417 -0.98 -2.66 -11.65
CA ALA A 417 -1.73 -3.79 -12.21
C ALA A 417 -1.21 -4.21 -13.59
N THR A 418 -0.80 -3.23 -14.40
CA THR A 418 -0.22 -3.45 -15.73
C THR A 418 1.17 -4.12 -15.63
N GLY A 419 1.96 -3.80 -14.61
CA GLY A 419 3.21 -4.52 -14.32
C GLY A 419 2.97 -5.92 -13.72
N ALA A 420 2.05 -6.03 -12.77
CA ALA A 420 1.76 -7.26 -12.03
C ALA A 420 1.13 -8.36 -12.89
N ILE A 421 0.34 -8.01 -13.90
CA ILE A 421 -0.25 -9.02 -14.80
C ILE A 421 0.80 -9.82 -15.57
N VAL A 422 2.01 -9.26 -15.78
CA VAL A 422 3.15 -9.97 -16.34
C VAL A 422 3.55 -11.14 -15.44
N GLY A 423 3.65 -10.88 -14.13
CA GLY A 423 3.94 -11.90 -13.12
C GLY A 423 2.84 -12.96 -13.02
N VAL A 424 1.59 -12.53 -13.04
CA VAL A 424 0.43 -13.43 -13.04
C VAL A 424 0.46 -14.34 -14.26
N GLY A 425 0.64 -13.78 -15.47
CA GLY A 425 0.72 -14.57 -16.70
C GLY A 425 1.82 -15.62 -16.62
N GLN A 426 2.99 -15.25 -16.08
CA GLN A 426 4.08 -16.21 -15.88
C GLN A 426 3.71 -17.32 -14.87
N ALA A 427 3.08 -16.97 -13.76
CA ALA A 427 2.62 -17.95 -12.78
C ALA A 427 1.55 -18.88 -13.36
N ILE A 428 0.66 -18.38 -14.24
CA ILE A 428 -0.32 -19.19 -14.96
C ILE A 428 0.37 -20.24 -15.83
N VAL A 429 1.39 -19.84 -16.62
CA VAL A 429 2.19 -20.75 -17.45
C VAL A 429 2.81 -21.86 -16.59
N GLU A 430 3.25 -21.55 -15.38
CA GLU A 430 3.90 -22.48 -14.45
C GLU A 430 2.91 -23.27 -13.57
N SER A 431 1.62 -22.95 -13.62
CA SER A 431 0.60 -23.49 -12.71
C SER A 431 0.14 -24.92 -13.02
N ASN A 432 0.69 -25.55 -14.07
CA ASN A 432 0.26 -26.86 -14.58
C ASN A 432 -1.25 -26.95 -14.85
N GLY A 433 -1.84 -25.88 -15.38
CA GLY A 433 -3.25 -25.82 -15.77
C GLY A 433 -4.22 -25.55 -14.63
N LYS A 434 -3.73 -25.27 -13.41
CA LYS A 434 -4.58 -24.78 -12.30
C LYS A 434 -5.27 -23.46 -12.67
N TRP A 435 -4.53 -22.56 -13.30
CA TRP A 435 -5.02 -21.28 -13.78
C TRP A 435 -4.97 -21.23 -15.31
N LYS A 436 -5.84 -20.40 -15.91
CA LYS A 436 -6.09 -20.42 -17.36
C LYS A 436 -5.98 -19.06 -18.01
N ARG A 437 -6.55 -18.01 -17.42
CA ARG A 437 -6.60 -16.69 -18.05
C ARG A 437 -6.12 -15.59 -17.11
N PRO A 438 -5.11 -14.79 -17.51
CA PRO A 438 -4.82 -13.52 -16.87
C PRO A 438 -5.80 -12.47 -17.40
N VAL A 439 -6.53 -11.79 -16.52
CA VAL A 439 -7.44 -10.71 -16.87
C VAL A 439 -7.06 -9.43 -16.13
N LEU A 440 -6.87 -8.34 -16.86
CA LEU A 440 -6.53 -7.03 -16.33
C LEU A 440 -7.68 -6.06 -16.58
N VAL A 441 -8.13 -5.36 -15.54
CA VAL A 441 -9.05 -4.22 -15.66
C VAL A 441 -8.37 -2.97 -15.15
N THR A 442 -7.96 -2.08 -16.06
CA THR A 442 -7.15 -0.91 -15.75
C THR A 442 -7.70 0.36 -16.37
N GLY A 443 -7.54 1.48 -15.66
CA GLY A 443 -7.66 2.80 -16.29
C GLY A 443 -6.53 3.02 -17.28
N GLU A 444 -6.79 3.85 -18.28
CA GLU A 444 -5.80 4.32 -19.24
C GLU A 444 -4.67 5.10 -18.58
N GLY A 445 -5.00 6.01 -17.65
CA GLY A 445 -4.00 6.82 -16.95
C GLY A 445 -3.00 5.95 -16.18
N SER A 446 -3.51 4.94 -15.48
CA SER A 446 -2.67 3.96 -14.77
C SER A 446 -1.81 3.12 -15.71
N MET A 447 -2.38 2.65 -16.83
CA MET A 447 -1.64 1.87 -17.83
C MET A 447 -0.44 2.65 -18.38
N HIS A 448 -0.54 3.97 -18.58
CA HIS A 448 0.54 4.77 -19.15
C HIS A 448 1.84 4.73 -18.33
N LEU A 449 1.76 4.54 -17.01
CA LEU A 449 2.95 4.52 -16.14
C LEU A 449 3.85 3.29 -16.38
N THR A 450 3.26 2.18 -16.82
CA THR A 450 3.95 0.88 -16.99
C THR A 450 3.60 0.19 -18.31
N VAL A 451 3.14 0.95 -19.32
CA VAL A 451 2.69 0.47 -20.63
C VAL A 451 3.71 -0.42 -21.36
N GLN A 452 5.01 -0.19 -21.13
CA GLN A 452 6.11 -0.98 -21.66
C GLN A 452 6.11 -2.43 -21.15
N ALA A 453 5.36 -2.77 -20.10
CA ALA A 453 5.08 -4.14 -19.69
C ALA A 453 4.38 -4.96 -20.80
N LEU A 454 3.72 -4.32 -21.76
CA LEU A 454 3.18 -5.00 -22.96
C LEU A 454 4.27 -5.76 -23.72
N ALA A 455 5.51 -5.26 -23.75
CA ALA A 455 6.63 -5.95 -24.38
C ALA A 455 6.91 -7.31 -23.72
N ASP A 456 6.77 -7.40 -22.40
CA ASP A 456 6.92 -8.65 -21.63
C ASP A 456 5.79 -9.62 -21.91
N MET A 457 4.55 -9.13 -21.89
CA MET A 457 3.36 -9.93 -22.16
C MET A 457 3.42 -10.60 -23.54
N LEU A 458 3.92 -9.86 -24.54
CA LEU A 458 4.06 -10.34 -25.91
C LEU A 458 5.25 -11.29 -26.06
N ARG A 459 6.46 -10.87 -25.64
CA ARG A 459 7.67 -11.67 -25.87
C ARG A 459 7.71 -13.00 -25.11
N TRP A 460 6.94 -13.12 -24.03
CA TRP A 460 6.77 -14.36 -23.27
C TRP A 460 5.44 -15.07 -23.54
N ASP A 461 4.65 -14.59 -24.50
CA ASP A 461 3.39 -15.20 -24.93
C ASP A 461 2.41 -15.46 -23.75
N LEU A 462 2.22 -14.44 -22.89
CA LEU A 462 1.45 -14.55 -21.63
C LEU A 462 -0.07 -14.42 -21.79
N LYS A 463 -0.54 -14.00 -22.96
CA LYS A 463 -1.95 -14.00 -23.39
C LYS A 463 -2.96 -13.37 -22.41
N PRO A 464 -2.69 -12.18 -21.84
CA PRO A 464 -3.67 -11.50 -21.01
C PRO A 464 -4.83 -10.94 -21.84
N ILE A 465 -6.01 -10.88 -21.20
CA ILE A 465 -7.17 -10.11 -21.68
C ILE A 465 -7.20 -8.80 -20.89
N ILE A 466 -7.05 -7.67 -21.58
CA ILE A 466 -6.86 -6.36 -20.97
C ILE A 466 -8.04 -5.46 -21.30
N PHE A 467 -8.84 -5.12 -20.30
CA PHE A 467 -9.88 -4.11 -20.38
C PHE A 467 -9.30 -2.75 -19.96
N VAL A 468 -9.20 -1.83 -20.93
CA VAL A 468 -8.76 -0.45 -20.72
C VAL A 468 -9.98 0.45 -20.59
N LEU A 469 -10.17 1.03 -19.40
CA LEU A 469 -11.22 2.00 -19.14
C LEU A 469 -10.74 3.38 -19.60
N ASN A 470 -11.09 3.76 -20.83
CA ASN A 470 -10.74 5.05 -21.41
C ASN A 470 -11.85 6.06 -21.12
N ASN A 471 -11.71 6.81 -20.03
CA ASN A 471 -12.61 7.90 -19.62
C ASN A 471 -11.95 9.29 -19.77
N GLY A 472 -10.85 9.34 -20.53
CA GLY A 472 -10.10 10.53 -20.87
C GLY A 472 -9.32 11.13 -19.71
N GLY A 473 -8.94 10.36 -18.68
CA GLY A 473 -8.06 10.84 -17.61
C GLY A 473 -8.24 10.21 -16.23
N TYR A 474 -7.88 10.97 -15.19
CA TYR A 474 -7.90 10.51 -13.80
C TYR A 474 -9.28 10.76 -13.16
N THR A 475 -10.24 9.85 -13.43
CA THR A 475 -11.65 10.01 -13.00
C THR A 475 -11.84 10.06 -11.48
N VAL A 476 -11.10 9.26 -10.71
CA VAL A 476 -11.21 9.28 -9.23
C VAL A 476 -10.78 10.65 -8.69
N GLU A 477 -9.69 11.17 -9.23
CA GLU A 477 -9.08 12.45 -8.89
C GLU A 477 -10.01 13.59 -9.28
N ARG A 478 -10.64 13.55 -10.46
CA ARG A 478 -11.69 14.50 -10.87
C ARG A 478 -12.83 14.58 -9.85
N LEU A 479 -13.26 13.43 -9.34
CA LEU A 479 -14.36 13.34 -8.38
C LEU A 479 -13.95 13.80 -6.97
N ILE A 480 -12.67 13.70 -6.61
CA ILE A 480 -12.11 14.22 -5.37
C ILE A 480 -11.85 15.74 -5.46
N HIS A 481 -11.19 16.19 -6.53
CA HIS A 481 -10.81 17.58 -6.70
C HIS A 481 -10.49 17.93 -8.17
N GLY A 482 -10.95 19.10 -8.63
CA GLY A 482 -10.62 19.59 -9.96
C GLY A 482 -11.27 18.78 -11.09
N LYS A 483 -12.60 18.69 -11.10
CA LYS A 483 -13.40 17.98 -12.12
C LYS A 483 -12.99 18.27 -13.57
N GLU A 484 -12.54 19.50 -13.84
CA GLU A 484 -12.10 19.98 -15.15
C GLU A 484 -10.63 20.45 -15.14
N ALA A 485 -9.86 20.08 -14.12
CA ALA A 485 -8.49 20.55 -13.99
C ALA A 485 -7.54 19.80 -14.93
N PHE A 486 -6.62 20.54 -15.57
CA PHE A 486 -5.71 20.00 -16.57
C PHE A 486 -4.79 18.86 -16.05
N TYR A 487 -4.49 18.83 -14.75
CA TYR A 487 -3.65 17.78 -14.16
C TYR A 487 -4.35 16.41 -14.09
N ASN A 488 -5.66 16.39 -14.31
CA ASN A 488 -6.46 15.16 -14.42
C ASN A 488 -6.58 14.66 -15.87
N GLU A 489 -5.98 15.35 -16.84
CA GLU A 489 -5.92 14.91 -18.23
C GLU A 489 -4.68 14.04 -18.47
N VAL A 490 -4.79 13.11 -19.40
CA VAL A 490 -3.70 12.19 -19.80
C VAL A 490 -3.47 12.25 -21.30
N ALA A 491 -2.30 11.78 -21.74
CA ALA A 491 -1.99 11.72 -23.16
C ALA A 491 -2.94 10.76 -23.89
N ILE A 492 -3.34 11.10 -25.12
CA ILE A 492 -4.19 10.24 -25.93
C ILE A 492 -3.30 9.25 -26.68
N TYR A 493 -3.47 7.96 -26.41
CA TYR A 493 -2.80 6.87 -27.13
C TYR A 493 -3.74 6.25 -28.15
N ASP A 494 -3.16 5.69 -29.22
CA ASP A 494 -3.87 4.79 -30.12
C ASP A 494 -3.68 3.34 -29.63
N TYR A 495 -4.64 2.87 -28.83
CA TYR A 495 -4.62 1.53 -28.23
C TYR A 495 -4.58 0.41 -29.28
N SER A 496 -5.12 0.65 -30.48
CA SER A 496 -5.12 -0.32 -31.58
C SER A 496 -3.72 -0.63 -32.11
N LEU A 497 -2.75 0.26 -31.86
CA LEU A 497 -1.37 0.14 -32.31
C LEU A 497 -0.41 -0.35 -31.22
N LEU A 498 -0.78 -0.32 -29.94
CA LEU A 498 0.17 -0.58 -28.84
C LEU A 498 0.79 -1.98 -28.92
N ALA A 499 -0.02 -3.03 -29.03
CA ALA A 499 0.50 -4.40 -29.11
C ALA A 499 1.41 -4.60 -30.33
N LYS A 500 1.02 -4.06 -31.49
CA LYS A 500 1.85 -4.09 -32.71
C LYS A 500 3.15 -3.29 -32.55
N THR A 501 3.14 -2.22 -31.77
CA THR A 501 4.31 -1.37 -31.53
C THR A 501 5.33 -2.07 -30.63
N PHE A 502 4.88 -2.73 -29.56
CA PHE A 502 5.76 -3.41 -28.61
C PHE A 502 6.18 -4.82 -29.04
N GLY A 503 5.39 -5.50 -29.87
CA GLY A 503 5.68 -6.86 -30.31
C GLY A 503 5.03 -7.21 -31.65
N PRO A 504 5.49 -6.62 -32.78
CA PRO A 504 4.89 -6.82 -34.10
C PRO A 504 4.95 -8.27 -34.60
N ALA A 505 5.81 -9.11 -34.00
CA ALA A 505 5.96 -10.52 -34.34
C ALA A 505 4.94 -11.44 -33.62
N PHE A 506 4.21 -10.93 -32.63
CA PHE A 506 3.30 -11.70 -31.80
C PHE A 506 1.85 -11.41 -32.20
N GLU A 507 1.02 -12.46 -32.21
CA GLU A 507 -0.40 -12.29 -32.45
C GLU A 507 -1.03 -11.48 -31.31
N SER A 508 -1.88 -10.53 -31.67
CA SER A 508 -2.68 -9.76 -30.73
C SER A 508 -3.97 -9.30 -31.38
N LYS A 509 -5.02 -9.16 -30.58
CA LYS A 509 -6.31 -8.65 -31.02
C LYS A 509 -6.64 -7.36 -30.28
N TYR A 510 -7.23 -6.43 -31.01
CA TYR A 510 -7.77 -5.19 -30.46
C TYR A 510 -9.27 -5.16 -30.73
N HIS A 511 -10.03 -4.86 -29.68
CA HIS A 511 -11.48 -4.78 -29.67
C HIS A 511 -11.87 -3.39 -29.18
N GLY A 512 -12.20 -2.49 -30.10
CA GLY A 512 -12.62 -1.14 -29.75
C GLY A 512 -12.55 -0.14 -30.90
N PRO A 513 -12.81 1.14 -30.59
CA PRO A 513 -13.31 1.63 -29.30
C PRO A 513 -14.77 1.23 -29.08
N ILE A 514 -15.08 0.57 -27.96
CA ILE A 514 -16.44 0.17 -27.57
C ILE A 514 -17.10 1.31 -26.81
N LYS A 515 -18.30 1.72 -27.22
CA LYS A 515 -19.02 2.88 -26.67
C LYS A 515 -20.41 2.55 -26.17
N MET A 516 -20.98 1.42 -26.59
CA MET A 516 -22.38 1.05 -26.32
C MET A 516 -22.46 -0.26 -25.53
N CYS A 517 -23.50 -0.41 -24.70
CA CYS A 517 -23.75 -1.64 -23.93
C CYS A 517 -23.90 -2.88 -24.83
N GLY A 518 -24.56 -2.73 -25.97
CA GLY A 518 -24.76 -3.82 -26.94
C GLY A 518 -23.47 -4.29 -27.60
N GLU A 519 -22.51 -3.38 -27.85
CA GLU A 519 -21.20 -3.71 -28.42
C GLU A 519 -20.36 -4.55 -27.43
N LEU A 520 -20.35 -4.15 -26.15
CA LEU A 520 -19.68 -4.94 -25.11
C LEU A 520 -20.35 -6.31 -24.96
N SER A 521 -21.69 -6.36 -24.89
CA SER A 521 -22.43 -7.63 -24.76
C SER A 521 -22.10 -8.58 -25.90
N ALA A 522 -22.11 -8.09 -27.14
CA ALA A 522 -21.77 -8.88 -28.32
C ALA A 522 -20.34 -9.43 -28.28
N LEU A 523 -19.37 -8.64 -27.80
CA LEU A 523 -18.00 -9.11 -27.61
C LEU A 523 -17.91 -10.20 -26.54
N LEU A 524 -18.57 -10.01 -25.39
CA LEU A 524 -18.52 -10.98 -24.29
C LEU A 524 -19.22 -12.31 -24.63
N GLU A 525 -20.20 -12.28 -25.54
CA GLU A 525 -20.90 -13.47 -26.07
C GLU A 525 -20.15 -14.14 -27.23
N ASP A 526 -19.14 -13.49 -27.83
CA ASP A 526 -18.36 -14.06 -28.93
C ASP A 526 -17.51 -15.25 -28.42
N PRO A 527 -17.73 -16.48 -28.93
CA PRO A 527 -16.99 -17.66 -28.49
C PRO A 527 -15.49 -17.63 -28.88
N THR A 528 -15.10 -16.73 -29.77
CA THR A 528 -13.70 -16.53 -30.20
C THR A 528 -12.94 -15.51 -29.35
N PHE A 529 -13.65 -14.75 -28.51
CA PHE A 529 -13.08 -13.77 -27.58
C PHE A 529 -12.75 -14.41 -26.21
N GLY A 530 -11.69 -13.93 -25.56
CA GLY A 530 -11.36 -14.29 -24.20
C GLY A 530 -10.98 -15.76 -24.03
N ASN A 531 -10.50 -16.39 -25.11
CA ASN A 531 -10.02 -17.78 -25.10
C ASN A 531 -8.55 -17.88 -24.65
N ALA A 532 -7.89 -16.74 -24.41
CA ALA A 532 -6.48 -16.63 -24.07
C ALA A 532 -5.57 -17.33 -25.10
N GLY A 533 -5.90 -17.22 -26.39
CA GLY A 533 -5.06 -17.69 -27.50
C GLY A 533 -3.94 -16.73 -27.88
N CYS A 534 -4.12 -15.44 -27.62
CA CYS A 534 -3.16 -14.36 -27.83
C CYS A 534 -3.43 -13.23 -26.83
N LEU A 535 -2.64 -12.15 -26.84
CA LEU A 535 -2.98 -10.94 -26.08
C LEU A 535 -4.20 -10.27 -26.70
N GLU A 536 -5.22 -9.97 -25.89
CA GLU A 536 -6.43 -9.28 -26.33
C GLU A 536 -6.60 -7.97 -25.56
N MET A 537 -6.69 -6.85 -26.28
CA MET A 537 -6.91 -5.52 -25.71
C MET A 537 -8.32 -5.04 -26.05
N VAL A 538 -9.08 -4.66 -25.03
CA VAL A 538 -10.45 -4.14 -25.14
C VAL A 538 -10.43 -2.69 -24.69
N GLU A 539 -10.71 -1.76 -25.60
CA GLU A 539 -10.82 -0.34 -25.26
C GLU A 539 -12.29 0.04 -25.02
N LEU A 540 -12.59 0.40 -23.78
CA LEU A 540 -13.92 0.79 -23.32
C LEU A 540 -13.99 2.30 -23.15
N ILE A 541 -14.77 2.98 -23.97
CA ILE A 541 -14.98 4.42 -23.86
C ILE A 541 -16.09 4.69 -22.84
N LEU A 542 -15.74 5.38 -21.76
CA LEU A 542 -16.64 5.69 -20.65
C LEU A 542 -16.76 7.21 -20.46
N PRO A 543 -17.89 7.73 -19.93
CA PRO A 543 -18.00 9.14 -19.62
C PRO A 543 -16.96 9.59 -18.56
N PRO A 544 -16.34 10.79 -18.70
CA PRO A 544 -15.26 11.26 -17.83
C PRO A 544 -15.52 11.36 -16.32
N LEU A 545 -16.79 11.37 -15.91
CA LEU A 545 -17.22 11.49 -14.51
C LEU A 545 -18.08 10.28 -14.08
N ASP A 546 -18.17 9.27 -14.93
CA ASP A 546 -18.88 8.03 -14.63
C ASP A 546 -17.97 7.10 -13.82
N ALA A 547 -18.46 6.69 -12.64
CA ALA A 547 -17.68 5.93 -11.67
C ALA A 547 -18.63 5.12 -10.76
N PRO A 548 -18.13 4.07 -10.08
CA PRO A 548 -18.92 3.31 -9.12
C PRO A 548 -19.45 4.20 -8.00
N SER A 549 -20.61 3.85 -7.45
CA SER A 549 -21.28 4.66 -6.42
C SER A 549 -20.39 4.93 -5.19
N ALA A 550 -19.52 3.98 -4.84
CA ALA A 550 -18.52 4.12 -3.78
C ALA A 550 -17.58 5.33 -4.04
N VAL A 551 -17.05 5.45 -5.25
CA VAL A 551 -16.14 6.54 -5.64
C VAL A 551 -16.86 7.89 -5.60
N ILE A 552 -18.09 7.94 -6.11
CA ILE A 552 -18.89 9.18 -6.15
C ILE A 552 -19.18 9.69 -4.74
N LYS A 553 -19.61 8.81 -3.83
CA LYS A 553 -19.94 9.17 -2.44
C LYS A 553 -18.69 9.63 -1.67
N THR A 554 -17.59 8.91 -1.82
CA THR A 554 -16.31 9.23 -1.18
C THR A 554 -15.73 10.54 -1.69
N GLY A 555 -15.67 10.73 -3.01
CA GLY A 555 -15.14 11.95 -3.62
C GLY A 555 -15.90 13.21 -3.20
N ALA A 556 -17.24 13.14 -3.15
CA ALA A 556 -18.07 14.25 -2.68
C ALA A 556 -17.77 14.65 -1.22
N ALA A 557 -17.59 13.66 -0.33
CA ALA A 557 -17.27 13.90 1.07
C ALA A 557 -15.88 14.55 1.24
N ILE A 558 -14.88 14.10 0.48
CA ILE A 558 -13.52 14.65 0.51
C ILE A 558 -13.48 16.07 -0.05
N ASP A 559 -14.15 16.33 -1.18
CA ASP A 559 -14.23 17.67 -1.77
C ASP A 559 -14.89 18.67 -0.80
N GLU A 560 -15.98 18.27 -0.14
CA GLU A 560 -16.64 19.09 0.87
C GLU A 560 -15.73 19.38 2.07
N PHE A 561 -15.02 18.36 2.57
CA PHE A 561 -14.03 18.52 3.65
C PHE A 561 -12.90 19.48 3.26
N ASN A 562 -12.35 19.33 2.06
CA ASN A 562 -11.28 20.18 1.55
C ASN A 562 -11.73 21.63 1.37
N LYS A 563 -12.94 21.86 0.83
CA LYS A 563 -13.54 23.20 0.72
C LYS A 563 -13.78 23.83 2.08
N ALA A 564 -14.26 23.06 3.06
CA ALA A 564 -14.44 23.54 4.43
C ALA A 564 -13.11 23.94 5.09
N LYS A 565 -12.03 23.19 4.82
CA LYS A 565 -10.67 23.53 5.29
C LYS A 565 -10.12 24.78 4.61
N ALA A 566 -10.28 24.91 3.29
CA ALA A 566 -9.86 26.08 2.52
C ALA A 566 -10.60 27.35 2.98
N ALA A 567 -11.91 27.28 3.20
CA ALA A 567 -12.71 28.39 3.72
C ALA A 567 -12.27 28.83 5.13
N LYS A 568 -11.84 27.88 5.99
CA LYS A 568 -11.27 28.20 7.31
C LYS A 568 -9.90 28.85 7.23
N SER A 569 -9.09 28.56 6.20
CA SER A 569 -7.78 29.21 6.01
C SER A 569 -7.86 30.66 5.51
N GLU A 570 -8.98 31.06 4.88
CA GLU A 570 -9.22 32.45 4.45
C GLU A 570 -9.70 33.39 5.59
N HIS A 571 -10.05 32.86 6.76
CA HIS A 571 -10.35 33.65 7.96
C HIS A 571 -9.17 33.68 8.93
N THR A 572 -8.08 34.33 8.51
CA THR A 572 -6.98 34.66 9.43
C THR A 572 -7.40 35.85 10.30
N GLN A 573 -7.54 35.59 11.60
CA GLN A 573 -7.93 36.54 12.64
C GLN A 573 -7.10 37.83 12.63
N THR A 574 -7.78 38.97 12.66
CA THR A 574 -7.21 40.29 12.96
C THR A 574 -6.77 40.31 14.43
N VAL A 575 -5.46 40.23 14.70
CA VAL A 575 -4.92 40.42 16.05
C VAL A 575 -4.43 41.87 16.18
N SER A 576 -5.17 42.70 16.93
CA SER A 576 -4.70 44.03 17.34
C SER A 576 -3.82 43.88 18.59
N ALA A 577 -2.54 44.18 18.46
CA ALA A 577 -1.55 44.11 19.53
C ALA A 577 -1.16 45.53 19.99
N GLN A 578 -1.44 45.88 21.25
CA GLN A 578 -0.97 47.11 21.90
C GLN A 578 0.05 46.71 22.97
N ALA A 579 1.31 47.13 22.82
CA ALA A 579 2.38 46.84 23.78
C ALA A 579 2.85 48.16 24.41
N ASP A 580 2.50 48.38 25.68
CA ASP A 580 3.08 49.46 26.47
C ASP A 580 4.48 49.06 26.93
N VAL A 581 5.49 49.84 26.53
CA VAL A 581 6.86 49.65 26.98
C VAL A 581 6.94 50.04 28.46
N CYS A 582 6.83 49.03 29.32
CA CYS A 582 7.10 49.07 30.77
C CYS A 582 6.11 49.93 31.59
N SER A 583 4.95 49.37 31.94
CA SER A 583 4.00 49.99 32.89
C SER A 583 4.07 49.43 34.32
N THR A 584 5.06 48.59 34.66
CA THR A 584 5.17 48.02 36.01
C THR A 584 6.55 48.19 36.62
N THR A 585 6.63 49.07 37.62
CA THR A 585 7.70 49.21 38.60
C THR A 585 7.87 47.91 39.40
N SER A 586 8.82 47.07 39.01
CA SER A 586 9.61 46.24 39.92
C SER A 586 10.64 45.46 39.13
N GLY A 587 11.92 45.63 39.49
CA GLY A 587 13.01 44.84 38.93
C GLY A 587 12.78 43.37 39.23
N ASN A 588 12.50 42.61 38.19
CA ASN A 588 12.73 41.17 38.06
C ASN A 588 12.60 40.87 36.57
N TYR A 589 13.56 40.13 36.01
CA TYR A 589 13.38 39.50 34.70
C TYR A 589 12.01 38.81 34.71
N ARG A 590 11.08 39.20 33.81
CA ARG A 590 9.84 38.44 33.61
C ARG A 590 10.26 37.06 33.09
N VAL A 591 10.54 36.14 34.01
CA VAL A 591 10.63 34.71 33.72
C VAL A 591 9.28 34.35 33.13
N ASP A 592 9.29 33.82 31.91
CA ASP A 592 8.08 33.37 31.22
C ASP A 592 7.24 32.50 32.17
N GLN A 593 6.05 32.99 32.52
CA GLN A 593 5.16 32.30 33.45
C GLN A 593 4.58 31.01 32.86
N LEU A 594 4.63 30.82 31.54
CA LEU A 594 4.20 29.60 30.87
C LEU A 594 5.30 28.53 30.84
N THR A 595 6.54 28.90 30.54
CA THR A 595 7.61 27.89 30.31
C THR A 595 8.64 27.79 31.43
N LYS A 596 8.75 28.79 32.31
CA LYS A 596 9.85 28.94 33.29
C LYS A 596 11.26 28.75 32.68
N LYS A 597 11.42 29.06 31.38
CA LYS A 597 12.67 28.85 30.61
C LYS A 597 13.24 30.17 30.05
N VAL A 598 14.51 30.12 29.64
CA VAL A 598 15.34 31.26 29.19
C VAL A 598 15.01 31.73 27.74
N PHE A 599 14.02 31.11 27.08
CA PHE A 599 13.66 31.41 25.68
C PHE A 599 12.19 31.85 25.58
N ALA A 600 11.96 33.10 25.15
CA ALA A 600 10.63 33.63 24.91
C ALA A 600 10.20 33.42 23.43
N PRO A 601 8.96 32.96 23.17
CA PRO A 601 8.43 32.82 21.81
C PRO A 601 8.38 34.17 21.08
N ASN A 602 8.36 34.12 19.75
CA ASN A 602 8.22 35.30 18.90
C ASN A 602 6.90 35.22 18.12
N TYR A 603 6.21 36.35 18.00
CA TYR A 603 5.15 36.52 17.02
C TYR A 603 5.74 37.13 15.75
N VAL A 604 5.35 36.59 14.59
CA VAL A 604 5.65 37.18 13.29
C VAL A 604 4.37 37.82 12.79
N VAL A 605 4.36 39.14 12.68
CA VAL A 605 3.18 39.92 12.27
C VAL A 605 3.51 40.79 11.08
N ASP A 606 2.49 41.16 10.30
CA ASP A 606 2.67 42.19 9.27
C ASP A 606 3.04 43.52 9.94
N GLU A 607 4.04 44.21 9.39
CA GLU A 607 4.58 45.42 9.99
C GLU A 607 3.55 46.57 10.04
N ASP A 608 2.69 46.67 9.02
CA ASP A 608 1.59 47.62 8.96
C ASP A 608 0.47 47.32 9.97
N LYS A 609 0.41 46.09 10.48
CA LYS A 609 -0.53 45.65 11.53
C LYS A 609 0.07 45.70 12.93
N ALA A 610 1.35 46.04 13.07
CA ALA A 610 2.05 46.14 14.34
C ALA A 610 2.26 47.60 14.75
N LYS A 611 1.61 48.04 15.84
CA LYS A 611 1.85 49.36 16.42
C LYS A 611 2.69 49.24 17.69
N ILE A 612 3.93 49.73 17.65
CA ILE A 612 4.82 49.80 18.81
C ILE A 612 4.76 51.22 19.38
N THR A 613 4.32 51.34 20.62
CA THR A 613 4.20 52.63 21.32
C THR A 613 5.29 52.75 22.38
N ASP A 614 6.19 53.73 22.20
CA ASP A 614 7.21 54.09 23.19
C ASP A 614 6.79 55.35 23.94
N SER A 615 5.81 55.20 24.83
CA SER A 615 5.24 56.30 25.61
C SER A 615 6.26 56.98 26.54
N ASN A 616 7.35 56.28 26.88
CA ASN A 616 8.39 56.75 27.80
C ASN A 616 9.68 57.21 27.09
N GLY A 617 9.78 57.06 25.77
CA GLY A 617 10.96 57.47 24.98
C GLY A 617 12.22 56.61 25.22
N THR A 618 12.04 55.37 25.69
CA THR A 618 13.12 54.50 26.15
C THR A 618 13.56 53.49 25.08
N LEU A 619 12.86 53.40 23.94
CA LEU A 619 13.17 52.45 22.88
C LEU A 619 14.48 52.85 22.18
N LYS A 620 15.44 51.92 22.14
CA LYS A 620 16.70 52.05 21.41
C LYS A 620 16.72 51.06 20.26
N THR A 621 17.19 51.51 19.10
CA THR A 621 17.31 50.67 17.90
C THR A 621 18.77 50.62 17.46
N PHE A 622 19.24 49.43 17.11
CA PHE A 622 20.55 49.24 16.51
C PHE A 622 20.50 48.22 15.38
N THR A 623 21.44 48.35 14.45
CA THR A 623 21.63 47.37 13.38
C THR A 623 22.72 46.38 13.80
N ALA A 624 22.37 45.11 13.88
CA ALA A 624 23.29 44.01 14.15
C ALA A 624 23.49 43.17 12.90
N THR A 625 24.70 42.63 12.70
CA THR A 625 24.93 41.59 11.67
C THR A 625 24.72 40.22 12.31
N ALA A 626 23.75 39.45 11.85
CA ALA A 626 23.51 38.08 12.30
C ALA A 626 24.63 37.14 11.80
N GLN A 627 24.81 35.98 12.43
CA GLN A 627 25.78 34.96 11.99
C GLN A 627 25.58 34.50 10.53
N SER A 628 24.37 34.66 9.98
CA SER A 628 24.06 34.39 8.58
C SER A 628 24.53 35.49 7.60
N GLY A 629 25.22 36.53 8.07
CA GLY A 629 25.65 37.70 7.28
C GLY A 629 24.58 38.77 7.06
N ASN A 630 23.32 38.53 7.46
CA ASN A 630 22.22 39.47 7.27
C ASN A 630 22.29 40.64 8.27
N LYS A 631 22.09 41.87 7.79
CA LYS A 631 21.85 43.03 8.65
C LYS A 631 20.43 42.96 9.21
N VAL A 632 20.31 43.02 10.53
CA VAL A 632 19.06 42.89 11.28
C VAL A 632 18.90 44.13 12.15
N GLU A 633 17.78 44.82 12.01
CA GLU A 633 17.44 45.92 12.90
C GLU A 633 16.75 45.37 14.14
N ARG A 634 17.25 45.73 15.32
CA ARG A 634 16.69 45.31 16.61
C ARG A 634 16.37 46.53 17.45
N SER A 635 15.12 46.61 17.91
CA SER A 635 14.70 47.57 18.91
C SER A 635 14.56 46.89 20.27
N PHE A 636 15.03 47.55 21.33
CA PHE A 636 15.00 47.07 22.70
C PHE A 636 14.70 48.22 23.66
N CYS A 637 14.19 47.91 24.85
CA CYS A 637 14.00 48.90 25.90
C CYS A 637 15.36 49.31 26.47
N GLY A 638 15.68 50.60 26.41
CA GLY A 638 16.95 51.17 26.87
C GLY A 638 17.18 51.05 28.37
N ASP A 639 16.12 50.89 29.16
CA ASP A 639 16.21 50.81 30.63
C ASP A 639 16.51 49.40 31.13
N CYS A 640 15.86 48.38 30.55
CA CYS A 640 15.98 46.99 31.01
C CYS A 640 16.66 46.06 30.00
N GLY A 641 17.01 46.54 28.81
CA GLY A 641 17.65 45.76 27.75
C GLY A 641 16.72 44.74 27.07
N SER A 642 15.43 44.71 27.41
CA SER A 642 14.51 43.71 26.86
C SER A 642 14.24 43.94 25.37
N PRO A 643 14.38 42.91 24.51
CA PRO A 643 14.10 43.03 23.09
C PRO A 643 12.60 43.27 22.84
N VAL A 644 12.30 44.22 21.96
CA VAL A 644 10.92 44.63 21.63
C VAL A 644 10.52 44.09 20.26
N VAL A 645 11.27 44.47 19.22
CA VAL A 645 11.01 44.05 17.84
C VAL A 645 12.30 43.81 17.08
N THR A 646 12.25 42.85 16.15
CA THR A 646 13.33 42.57 15.20
C THR A 646 12.79 42.63 13.77
N ARG A 647 13.47 43.37 12.90
CA ARG A 647 13.19 43.45 11.45
C ARG A 647 14.36 42.89 10.67
N THR A 648 14.08 42.05 9.68
CA THR A 648 15.11 41.35 8.91
C THR A 648 14.77 41.31 7.42
N PRO A 649 15.75 41.50 6.52
CA PRO A 649 15.57 41.35 5.08
C PRO A 649 15.05 39.97 4.66
N LYS A 650 15.23 38.95 5.51
CA LYS A 650 14.73 37.59 5.25
C LYS A 650 13.19 37.52 5.25
N TYR A 651 12.51 38.44 5.94
CA TYR A 651 11.06 38.53 6.01
C TYR A 651 10.61 39.98 5.76
N PRO A 652 10.65 40.43 4.49
CA PRO A 652 10.29 41.81 4.17
C PRO A 652 8.83 42.10 4.53
N GLY A 653 8.57 43.25 5.13
CA GLY A 653 7.23 43.66 5.58
C GLY A 653 6.71 42.95 6.83
N LYS A 654 7.56 42.17 7.53
CA LYS A 654 7.20 41.49 8.78
C LYS A 654 7.98 42.06 9.96
N ALA A 655 7.31 42.19 11.10
CA ALA A 655 7.90 42.49 12.40
C ALA A 655 7.92 41.23 13.28
N ILE A 656 9.08 40.91 13.86
CA ILE A 656 9.22 39.81 14.81
C ILE A 656 9.18 40.39 16.22
N ILE A 657 8.06 40.18 16.93
CA ILE A 657 7.78 40.77 18.24
C ILE A 657 7.95 39.72 19.33
N LYS A 658 8.55 40.09 20.45
CA LYS A 658 8.72 39.18 21.59
C LYS A 658 7.38 38.95 22.29
N ALA A 659 6.99 37.69 22.45
CA ALA A 659 5.71 37.32 23.06
C ALA A 659 5.59 37.79 24.53
N SER A 660 6.72 37.93 25.23
CA SER A 660 6.79 38.43 26.61
C SER A 660 6.32 39.89 26.79
N LEU A 661 6.08 40.62 25.69
CA LEU A 661 5.52 41.97 25.71
C LEU A 661 3.99 41.99 25.86
N PHE A 662 3.33 40.84 25.74
CA PHE A 662 1.88 40.72 25.86
C PHE A 662 1.49 40.23 27.24
N ASP A 663 0.45 40.84 27.83
CA ASP A 663 -0.08 40.44 29.14
C ASP A 663 -0.77 39.06 29.10
N GLN A 664 -1.19 38.63 27.91
CA GLN A 664 -1.66 37.28 27.62
C GLN A 664 -0.95 36.74 26.39
N ILE A 665 -0.33 35.56 26.53
CA ILE A 665 0.35 34.86 25.44
C ILE A 665 -0.54 33.70 25.03
N ALA A 666 -0.96 33.66 23.76
CA ALA A 666 -1.70 32.53 23.21
C ALA A 666 -0.78 31.29 23.17
N ALA A 667 -1.34 30.11 23.38
CA ALA A 667 -0.59 28.86 23.19
C ALA A 667 -0.07 28.80 21.74
N PRO A 668 1.22 28.45 21.53
CA PRO A 668 1.77 28.43 20.18
C PRO A 668 1.08 27.33 19.36
N ALA A 669 0.61 27.68 18.17
CA ALA A 669 0.06 26.71 17.22
C ALA A 669 1.17 25.85 16.58
N ALA A 670 2.43 26.29 16.65
CA ALA A 670 3.56 25.59 16.08
C ALA A 670 4.90 25.90 16.79
N GLU A 671 5.85 24.97 16.75
CA GLU A 671 7.21 25.11 17.27
C GLU A 671 8.26 24.68 16.22
N SER A 672 9.35 25.44 16.06
CA SER A 672 10.41 25.16 15.07
C SER A 672 11.78 25.19 15.74
N PHE A 673 12.61 24.16 15.47
CA PHE A 673 14.01 24.11 15.90
C PHE A 673 14.89 24.15 14.66
N THR A 674 16.00 24.89 14.72
CA THR A 674 16.93 25.04 13.58
C THR A 674 17.56 23.72 13.11
N GLN A 675 17.58 22.68 13.96
CA GLN A 675 18.06 21.34 13.59
C GLN A 675 17.23 20.23 14.24
N ARG A 676 17.04 20.24 15.57
CA ARG A 676 16.18 19.28 16.31
C ARG A 676 15.79 19.82 17.68
N ARG A 677 14.65 19.36 18.24
CA ARG A 677 14.26 19.62 19.63
C ARG A 677 15.25 18.94 20.59
N PRO A 678 15.82 19.65 21.58
CA PRO A 678 16.66 19.03 22.61
C PRO A 678 15.86 18.01 23.43
N GLU A 679 16.45 16.86 23.77
CA GLU A 679 15.77 15.76 24.48
C GLU A 679 15.19 16.14 25.85
N TRP A 680 15.77 17.15 26.51
CA TRP A 680 15.30 17.68 27.79
C TRP A 680 14.12 18.65 27.66
N GLN A 681 13.67 18.97 26.44
CA GLN A 681 12.57 19.88 26.17
C GLN A 681 11.34 19.10 25.68
N LYS A 682 10.29 19.09 26.50
CA LYS A 682 8.98 18.53 26.12
C LYS A 682 8.31 19.38 25.01
N PRO A 683 7.56 18.75 24.08
CA PRO A 683 6.71 19.46 23.13
C PRO A 683 5.78 20.44 23.84
N VAL A 684 5.39 21.52 23.16
CA VAL A 684 4.32 22.37 23.66
C VAL A 684 2.97 21.75 23.31
N ASP A 685 2.14 21.45 24.31
CA ASP A 685 0.85 20.80 24.09
C ASP A 685 -0.01 21.62 23.12
N GLY A 686 -0.45 20.97 22.04
CA GLY A 686 -1.24 21.58 20.97
C GLY A 686 -0.43 22.31 19.87
N ALA A 687 0.89 22.40 19.99
CA ALA A 687 1.75 23.00 18.96
C ALA A 687 2.23 21.95 17.95
N GLN A 688 2.12 22.26 16.65
CA GLN A 688 2.67 21.44 15.58
C GLN A 688 4.18 21.69 15.42
N GLN A 689 5.01 20.64 15.39
CA GLN A 689 6.44 20.79 15.04
C GLN A 689 6.56 21.14 13.55
N LEU A 690 7.16 22.30 13.25
CA LEU A 690 7.55 22.73 11.89
C LEU A 690 8.94 22.19 11.52
#